data_AF-A0A971YAB8-F1
#
_entry.id   AF-A0A971YAB8-F1
#
_cell.length_a   1.000
_cell.length_b   1.000
_cell.length_c   1.000
_cell.angle_alpha   90.00
_cell.angle_beta   90.00
_cell.angle_gamma   90.00
#
_symmetry.space_group_name_H-M   'P 1'
#
loop_
_entity.id
_entity.type
_entity.pdbx_description
1 polymer ?
#
loop_
_entity_poly.entity_id
_entity_poly.type
_entity_poly.pdbx_seq_one_letter_code
_entity_poly.pdbx_strand_id
1 'polypeptide(L)'
;MDITQSRLLSYMELPAMAEALSRCKVISAGGEKYPPILYERLRAIAPNTVLINSYGPTETTIACNCTALTGSRITIGPPLWNVVERIVDMDGHDLPPGVVGELWIGGQGVGRGYFGNPELTARHFVEHNGTRYYRSGDLGKWTTAGQVVILGRNDGQIKLRGLRIELGEIENVLAAVPGIRACAVVVRSIAGREHLCAYYTASRSWEPDALRTLLSASLARYMVPTAYLHMDKLPETPSGKTDLKSLPEPLLAARREYIAPRTDTERIFCDIFAKVLGLDTISADDDFFDLGGTSLLVTRVVILALEHGLELTFGDIFSGRTPEGLAAQKSDADHVAQAEQQEHEYEYSAINSILAENTLDAFGAGSCRELGNVALTGATGFLGIHILREYLRSETGLIQCLVRGGIIPAQERLQGLLAYYFEDRFEDAFANRIRVVEGDVTDVAVLARLGERPVDTLINCAANVKHFAAGSEIEEINVGGVRHCLDFCHEQGCRFIQISTTSVAGMSVENEPPEDTVLTEQMLYFGQNLDNKYIHSKFLAERLTLDAVARRGVDAKIMRVGNLMARQDDGEFQINFNTNSFVGTLRAYYRIGKIPFEALGESAEFTPVDSTARAILHLSRTPAQCRVFHPTNNHNIFIGDVIWALKQHGISITPCEMDEFEKAYSQALHNPNLARELAPLIAYSNMAGNRRASSLESTNTYTTQMLYRLGFTWPVPGQGYLGRFMGALSGLGFFD
;
A
#
# COMPACT_ATOMS: atom_id res chain seq x y z
N MET A 1 -9.29 -16.18 -21.74
CA MET A 1 -9.48 -15.69 -20.35
C MET A 1 -8.85 -16.72 -19.44
N ASP A 2 -7.91 -16.31 -18.59
CA ASP A 2 -7.33 -17.13 -17.52
C ASP A 2 -7.87 -16.65 -16.18
N ILE A 3 -8.48 -17.54 -15.41
CA ILE A 3 -9.21 -17.20 -14.19
C ILE A 3 -9.28 -18.41 -13.24
N THR A 4 -9.40 -18.18 -11.94
CA THR A 4 -9.62 -19.28 -10.98
C THR A 4 -11.04 -19.81 -11.06
N GLN A 5 -11.23 -21.10 -10.77
CA GLN A 5 -12.52 -21.77 -10.92
C GLN A 5 -13.61 -21.17 -10.03
N SER A 6 -13.31 -20.87 -8.77
CA SER A 6 -14.28 -20.24 -7.86
C SER A 6 -14.70 -18.83 -8.31
N ARG A 7 -13.74 -18.02 -8.79
CA ARG A 7 -14.01 -16.66 -9.27
C ARG A 7 -14.86 -16.67 -10.53
N LEU A 8 -14.59 -17.61 -11.45
CA LEU A 8 -15.40 -17.78 -12.64
C LEU A 8 -16.83 -18.20 -12.30
N LEU A 9 -17.00 -19.11 -11.34
CA LEU A 9 -18.33 -19.55 -10.87
C LEU A 9 -19.15 -18.38 -10.29
N SER A 10 -18.54 -17.52 -9.47
CA SER A 10 -19.20 -16.32 -8.91
C SER A 10 -19.53 -15.30 -10.00
N TYR A 11 -18.64 -15.11 -10.97
CA TYR A 11 -18.85 -14.19 -12.09
C TYR A 11 -20.00 -14.59 -13.00
N MET A 12 -20.31 -15.88 -13.10
CA MET A 12 -21.47 -16.37 -13.83
C MET A 12 -22.81 -16.00 -13.18
N GLU A 13 -22.84 -15.51 -11.93
CA GLU A 13 -24.05 -15.01 -11.30
C GLU A 13 -24.47 -13.63 -11.84
N LEU A 14 -23.56 -12.93 -12.53
CA LEU A 14 -23.84 -11.67 -13.21
C LEU A 14 -24.32 -11.94 -14.66
N PRO A 15 -25.55 -11.56 -15.03
CA PRO A 15 -26.12 -11.87 -16.35
C PRO A 15 -25.26 -11.38 -17.52
N ALA A 16 -24.68 -10.18 -17.41
CA ALA A 16 -23.83 -9.59 -18.45
C ALA A 16 -22.52 -10.38 -18.66
N MET A 17 -21.97 -10.98 -17.60
CA MET A 17 -20.77 -11.80 -17.68
C MET A 17 -21.07 -13.18 -18.28
N ALA A 18 -22.20 -13.79 -17.92
CA ALA A 18 -22.67 -15.01 -18.57
C ALA A 18 -22.84 -14.81 -20.09
N GLU A 19 -23.38 -13.65 -20.50
CA GLU A 19 -23.47 -13.28 -21.92
C GLU A 19 -22.08 -13.10 -22.55
N ALA A 20 -21.15 -12.41 -21.91
CA ALA A 20 -19.80 -12.24 -22.44
C ALA A 20 -19.05 -13.58 -22.60
N LEU A 21 -19.17 -14.49 -21.61
CA LEU A 21 -18.57 -15.81 -21.63
C LEU A 21 -19.13 -16.69 -22.77
N SER A 22 -20.41 -16.53 -23.14
CA SER A 22 -21.01 -17.23 -24.28
C SER A 22 -20.33 -16.92 -25.63
N ARG A 23 -19.67 -15.76 -25.72
CA ARG A 23 -18.98 -15.28 -26.93
C ARG A 23 -17.48 -15.66 -26.94
N CYS A 24 -16.96 -16.20 -25.84
CA CYS A 24 -15.57 -16.62 -25.75
C CYS A 24 -15.33 -17.91 -26.54
N LYS A 25 -14.27 -17.94 -27.36
CA LYS A 25 -13.86 -19.16 -28.08
C LYS A 25 -13.17 -20.16 -27.18
N VAL A 26 -12.41 -19.67 -26.19
CA VAL A 26 -11.63 -20.49 -25.25
C VAL A 26 -11.70 -19.85 -23.86
N ILE A 27 -11.99 -20.66 -22.85
CA ILE A 27 -11.94 -20.29 -21.43
C ILE A 27 -11.00 -21.26 -20.74
N SER A 28 -9.92 -20.73 -20.15
CA SER A 28 -8.94 -21.49 -19.40
C SER A 28 -9.10 -21.16 -17.93
N ALA A 29 -9.22 -22.19 -17.09
CA ALA A 29 -9.29 -22.03 -15.66
C ALA A 29 -8.34 -22.99 -14.95
N GLY A 30 -7.64 -22.47 -13.96
CA GLY A 30 -6.60 -23.18 -13.24
C GLY A 30 -6.35 -22.58 -11.87
N GLY A 31 -5.57 -23.30 -11.08
CA GLY A 31 -5.25 -22.90 -9.72
C GLY A 31 -6.18 -23.49 -8.66
N GLU A 32 -7.29 -24.14 -8.98
CA GLU A 32 -8.10 -24.90 -8.01
C GLU A 32 -8.55 -26.25 -8.62
N LYS A 33 -9.17 -27.11 -7.81
CA LYS A 33 -9.83 -28.31 -8.35
C LYS A 33 -11.02 -27.86 -9.19
N TYR A 34 -11.10 -28.28 -10.44
CA TYR A 34 -12.22 -27.91 -11.31
C TYR A 34 -13.53 -28.56 -10.81
N PRO A 35 -14.51 -27.77 -10.36
CA PRO A 35 -15.74 -28.34 -9.82
C PRO A 35 -16.66 -28.74 -10.98
N PRO A 36 -17.28 -29.94 -10.96
CA PRO A 36 -18.17 -30.39 -12.04
C PRO A 36 -19.29 -29.40 -12.38
N ILE A 37 -19.83 -28.70 -11.37
CA ILE A 37 -20.88 -27.69 -11.55
C ILE A 37 -20.44 -26.51 -12.42
N LEU A 38 -19.16 -26.12 -12.37
CA LEU A 38 -18.64 -25.05 -13.23
C LEU A 38 -18.63 -25.50 -14.70
N TYR A 39 -18.22 -26.74 -14.95
CA TYR A 39 -18.24 -27.31 -16.30
C TYR A 39 -19.66 -27.34 -16.86
N GLU A 40 -20.62 -27.84 -16.08
CA GLU A 40 -22.03 -27.91 -16.48
C GLU A 40 -22.62 -26.53 -16.80
N ARG A 41 -22.39 -25.55 -15.91
CA ARG A 41 -22.89 -24.19 -16.12
C ARG A 41 -22.26 -23.53 -17.35
N LEU A 42 -20.94 -23.62 -17.53
CA LEU A 42 -20.25 -23.04 -18.68
C LEU A 42 -20.70 -23.69 -20.00
N ARG A 43 -20.92 -25.01 -19.99
CA ARG A 43 -21.47 -25.71 -21.17
C ARG A 43 -22.89 -25.29 -21.49
N ALA A 44 -23.71 -24.96 -20.50
CA ALA A 44 -25.07 -24.48 -20.71
C ALA A 44 -25.10 -23.08 -21.37
N ILE A 45 -24.23 -22.17 -20.96
CA ILE A 45 -24.20 -20.79 -21.50
C ILE A 45 -23.33 -20.63 -22.74
N ALA A 46 -22.33 -21.50 -22.91
CA ALA A 46 -21.28 -21.38 -23.92
C ALA A 46 -20.98 -22.76 -24.55
N PRO A 47 -21.94 -23.36 -25.29
CA PRO A 47 -21.87 -24.76 -25.72
C PRO A 47 -20.67 -25.04 -26.63
N ASN A 48 -20.28 -24.06 -27.45
CA ASN A 48 -19.23 -24.20 -28.47
C ASN A 48 -17.84 -23.75 -27.98
N THR A 49 -17.71 -23.31 -26.73
CA THR A 49 -16.45 -22.80 -26.19
C THR A 49 -15.50 -23.93 -25.80
N VAL A 50 -14.22 -23.81 -26.09
CA VAL A 50 -13.21 -24.75 -25.58
C VAL A 50 -12.93 -24.42 -24.11
N LEU A 51 -13.31 -25.31 -23.21
CA LEU A 51 -13.03 -25.18 -21.78
C LEU A 51 -11.72 -25.90 -21.48
N ILE A 52 -10.73 -25.19 -20.96
CA ILE A 52 -9.41 -25.73 -20.61
C ILE A 52 -9.29 -25.77 -19.09
N ASN A 53 -8.92 -26.93 -18.56
CA ASN A 53 -8.42 -27.05 -17.20
C ASN A 53 -6.90 -26.98 -17.25
N SER A 54 -6.30 -26.07 -16.48
CA SER A 54 -4.85 -25.93 -16.37
C SER A 54 -4.39 -26.20 -14.93
N TYR A 55 -3.21 -26.81 -14.81
CA TYR A 55 -2.61 -27.12 -13.53
C TYR A 55 -1.12 -26.79 -13.57
N GLY A 56 -0.63 -26.19 -12.49
CA GLY A 56 0.78 -25.92 -12.29
C GLY A 56 1.02 -25.33 -10.90
N PRO A 57 1.93 -25.88 -10.10
CA PRO A 57 2.47 -25.19 -8.94
C PRO A 57 3.40 -24.02 -9.35
N THR A 58 3.64 -23.10 -8.40
CA THR A 58 4.51 -21.93 -8.62
C THR A 58 5.92 -22.35 -9.04
N GLU A 59 6.43 -23.44 -8.47
CA GLU A 59 7.75 -23.98 -8.70
C GLU A 59 7.97 -24.56 -10.10
N THR A 60 6.93 -24.63 -10.94
CA THR A 60 7.00 -25.18 -12.31
C THR A 60 6.56 -24.17 -13.39
N THR A 61 6.65 -22.87 -13.10
CA THR A 61 6.41 -21.77 -14.05
C THR A 61 4.99 -21.77 -14.64
N ILE A 62 4.01 -21.34 -13.83
CA ILE A 62 2.60 -21.10 -14.20
C ILE A 62 1.78 -22.38 -14.43
N ALA A 63 2.09 -23.17 -15.45
CA ALA A 63 1.33 -24.37 -15.81
C ALA A 63 2.26 -25.50 -16.28
N CYS A 64 2.03 -26.72 -15.80
CA CYS A 64 2.73 -27.93 -16.24
C CYS A 64 1.81 -28.93 -16.96
N ASN A 65 0.48 -28.79 -16.81
CA ASN A 65 -0.51 -29.55 -17.58
C ASN A 65 -1.63 -28.64 -18.08
N CYS A 66 -2.22 -29.02 -19.21
CA CYS A 66 -3.51 -28.50 -19.61
C CYS A 66 -4.31 -29.55 -20.39
N THR A 67 -5.64 -29.47 -20.31
CA THR A 67 -6.50 -30.29 -21.16
C THR A 67 -7.81 -29.61 -21.47
N ALA A 68 -8.31 -29.83 -22.69
CA ALA A 68 -9.66 -29.46 -23.05
C ALA A 68 -10.65 -30.41 -22.37
N LEU A 69 -11.60 -29.86 -21.62
CA LEU A 69 -12.64 -30.60 -20.94
C LEU A 69 -13.71 -31.05 -21.93
N THR A 70 -13.86 -32.36 -22.06
CA THR A 70 -14.82 -33.03 -22.95
C THR A 70 -15.99 -33.68 -22.19
N GLY A 71 -15.96 -33.70 -20.86
CA GLY A 71 -17.00 -34.28 -20.02
C GLY A 71 -16.80 -33.98 -18.54
N SER A 72 -17.65 -34.57 -17.68
CA SER A 72 -17.64 -34.36 -16.23
C SER A 72 -16.46 -35.02 -15.49
N ARG A 73 -15.74 -35.93 -16.15
CA ARG A 73 -14.53 -36.54 -15.59
C ARG A 73 -13.35 -35.60 -15.79
N ILE A 74 -13.19 -34.70 -14.83
CA ILE A 74 -12.12 -33.69 -14.85
C ILE A 74 -10.76 -34.35 -14.56
N THR A 75 -9.84 -34.22 -15.51
CA THR A 75 -8.41 -34.51 -15.35
C THR A 75 -7.63 -33.20 -15.51
N ILE A 76 -6.35 -33.17 -15.14
CA ILE A 76 -5.48 -32.03 -15.46
C ILE A 76 -4.81 -32.17 -16.83
N GLY A 77 -4.95 -33.33 -17.47
CA GLY A 77 -4.39 -33.62 -18.79
C GLY A 77 -3.07 -34.37 -18.78
N PRO A 78 -2.47 -34.54 -19.97
CA PRO A 78 -1.06 -34.91 -20.09
C PRO A 78 -0.16 -33.71 -19.71
N PRO A 79 1.14 -33.95 -19.43
CA PRO A 79 2.11 -32.87 -19.28
C PRO A 79 2.24 -32.03 -20.56
N LEU A 80 2.55 -30.76 -20.40
CA LEU A 80 2.91 -29.85 -21.50
C LEU A 80 4.24 -30.25 -22.16
N TRP A 81 4.55 -29.66 -23.31
CA TRP A 81 5.85 -29.86 -23.93
C TRP A 81 6.99 -29.43 -23.00
N ASN A 82 8.09 -30.18 -23.04
CA ASN A 82 9.27 -29.99 -22.20
C ASN A 82 9.04 -30.20 -20.69
N VAL A 83 7.86 -30.73 -20.31
CA VAL A 83 7.54 -31.21 -18.96
C VAL A 83 7.52 -32.74 -18.98
N VAL A 84 8.10 -33.34 -17.93
CA VAL A 84 7.99 -34.78 -17.67
C VAL A 84 7.39 -34.98 -16.29
N GLU A 85 6.55 -35.99 -16.13
CA GLU A 85 5.84 -36.23 -14.87
C GLU A 85 5.96 -37.68 -14.45
N ARG A 86 5.93 -37.89 -13.14
CA ARG A 86 5.95 -39.21 -12.51
C ARG A 86 4.94 -39.25 -11.39
N ILE A 87 4.23 -40.36 -11.26
CA ILE A 87 3.43 -40.66 -10.08
C ILE A 87 4.21 -41.73 -9.33
N VAL A 88 4.70 -41.39 -8.14
CA VAL A 88 5.65 -42.24 -7.41
C VAL A 88 5.14 -42.66 -6.03
N ASP A 89 5.67 -43.77 -5.52
CA ASP A 89 5.48 -44.18 -4.13
C ASP A 89 6.39 -43.39 -3.17
N MET A 90 6.39 -43.76 -1.89
CA MET A 90 7.20 -43.09 -0.85
C MET A 90 8.71 -43.25 -1.06
N ASP A 91 9.13 -44.27 -1.80
CA ASP A 91 10.53 -44.58 -2.10
C ASP A 91 10.97 -43.99 -3.45
N GLY A 92 10.06 -43.33 -4.18
CA GLY A 92 10.34 -42.68 -5.47
C GLY A 92 10.26 -43.61 -6.68
N HIS A 93 9.64 -44.79 -6.55
CA HIS A 93 9.41 -45.69 -7.67
C HIS A 93 8.14 -45.33 -8.44
N ASP A 94 8.17 -45.48 -9.77
CA ASP A 94 7.02 -45.22 -10.62
C ASP A 94 5.87 -46.19 -10.35
N LEU A 95 4.66 -45.63 -10.25
CA LEU A 95 3.43 -46.38 -10.03
C LEU A 95 2.64 -46.57 -11.34
N PRO A 96 1.99 -47.73 -11.52
CA PRO A 96 1.21 -48.01 -12.73
C PRO A 96 -0.11 -47.22 -12.77
N PRO A 97 -0.75 -47.10 -13.94
CA PRO A 97 -2.05 -46.46 -14.08
C PRO A 97 -3.10 -46.97 -13.10
N GLY A 98 -3.83 -46.04 -12.49
CA GLY A 98 -4.87 -46.32 -11.49
C GLY A 98 -4.40 -46.31 -10.03
N VAL A 99 -3.10 -46.45 -9.77
CA VAL A 99 -2.53 -46.43 -8.41
C VAL A 99 -2.20 -45.00 -7.98
N VAL A 100 -2.51 -44.67 -6.72
CA VAL A 100 -2.32 -43.32 -6.16
C VAL A 100 -0.90 -43.17 -5.63
N GLY A 101 -0.26 -42.07 -5.99
CA GLY A 101 1.07 -41.69 -5.50
C GLY A 101 1.29 -40.18 -5.52
N GLU A 102 2.49 -39.75 -5.17
CA GLU A 102 2.91 -38.34 -5.25
C GLU A 102 3.23 -37.96 -6.68
N LEU A 103 2.76 -36.81 -7.15
CA LEU A 103 3.12 -36.23 -8.44
C LEU A 103 4.47 -35.50 -8.35
N TRP A 104 5.45 -35.98 -9.13
CA TRP A 104 6.73 -35.31 -9.33
C TRP A 104 6.77 -34.71 -10.73
N ILE A 105 7.18 -33.45 -10.81
CA ILE A 105 7.16 -32.65 -12.05
C ILE A 105 8.58 -32.26 -12.41
N GLY A 106 9.06 -32.71 -13.56
CA GLY A 106 10.40 -32.49 -14.07
C GLY A 106 10.40 -31.74 -15.41
N GLY A 107 11.59 -31.40 -15.88
CA GLY A 107 11.80 -30.75 -17.16
C GLY A 107 12.28 -29.30 -17.03
N GLN A 108 12.31 -28.57 -18.16
CA GLN A 108 12.93 -27.25 -18.23
C GLN A 108 12.16 -26.16 -17.49
N GLY A 109 10.86 -26.37 -17.24
CA GLY A 109 10.00 -25.43 -16.53
C GLY A 109 10.16 -25.42 -14.99
N VAL A 110 10.97 -26.34 -14.43
CA VAL A 110 11.19 -26.45 -12.98
C VAL A 110 12.11 -25.34 -12.48
N GLY A 111 11.63 -24.54 -11.54
CA GLY A 111 12.34 -23.40 -10.95
C GLY A 111 13.59 -23.81 -10.19
N ARG A 112 14.56 -22.89 -10.04
CA ARG A 112 15.89 -23.17 -9.45
C ARG A 112 15.84 -23.61 -7.97
N GLY A 113 14.81 -23.24 -7.22
CA GLY A 113 14.70 -23.52 -5.79
C GLY A 113 14.09 -22.33 -5.04
N TYR A 114 14.03 -22.44 -3.72
CA TYR A 114 13.60 -21.36 -2.84
C TYR A 114 14.76 -20.42 -2.53
N PHE A 115 14.56 -19.11 -2.73
CA PHE A 115 15.58 -18.10 -2.49
C PHE A 115 15.95 -18.04 -1.01
N GLY A 116 17.24 -18.11 -0.69
CA GLY A 116 17.74 -18.07 0.69
C GLY A 116 17.42 -19.31 1.55
N ASN A 117 16.81 -20.36 0.99
CA ASN A 117 16.40 -21.55 1.76
C ASN A 117 16.89 -22.85 1.10
N PRO A 118 18.18 -23.20 1.26
CA PRO A 118 18.77 -24.39 0.63
C PRO A 118 18.19 -25.69 1.18
N GLU A 119 17.79 -25.73 2.46
CA GLU A 119 17.23 -26.93 3.08
C GLU A 119 15.87 -27.29 2.49
N LEU A 120 14.96 -26.31 2.39
CA LEU A 120 13.66 -26.52 1.76
C LEU A 120 13.81 -26.86 0.27
N THR A 121 14.79 -26.24 -0.40
CA THR A 121 15.12 -26.56 -1.79
C THR A 121 15.55 -28.01 -1.95
N ALA A 122 16.45 -28.51 -1.11
CA ALA A 122 16.90 -29.89 -1.17
C ALA A 122 15.78 -30.90 -0.87
N ARG A 123 14.80 -30.53 -0.02
CA ARG A 123 13.65 -31.39 0.30
C ARG A 123 12.68 -31.57 -0.87
N HIS A 124 12.43 -30.50 -1.62
CA HIS A 124 11.41 -30.50 -2.69
C HIS A 124 11.98 -30.65 -4.10
N PHE A 125 13.23 -30.27 -4.34
CA PHE A 125 13.85 -30.36 -5.66
C PHE A 125 14.88 -31.49 -5.67
N VAL A 126 14.49 -32.61 -6.25
CA VAL A 126 15.27 -33.86 -6.27
C VAL A 126 15.75 -34.18 -7.67
N GLU A 127 16.83 -34.95 -7.77
CA GLU A 127 17.32 -35.46 -9.04
C GLU A 127 17.03 -36.95 -9.17
N HIS A 128 16.54 -37.37 -10.34
CA HIS A 128 16.32 -38.78 -10.65
C HIS A 128 16.66 -39.06 -12.11
N ASN A 129 17.54 -40.03 -12.36
CA ASN A 129 18.04 -40.39 -13.70
C ASN A 129 18.49 -39.18 -14.53
N GLY A 130 19.24 -38.25 -13.91
CA GLY A 130 19.75 -37.05 -14.57
C GLY A 130 18.70 -35.98 -14.89
N THR A 131 17.45 -36.17 -14.45
CA THR A 131 16.39 -35.17 -14.57
C THR A 131 16.06 -34.59 -13.21
N ARG A 132 15.96 -33.26 -13.14
CA ARG A 132 15.52 -32.56 -11.94
C ARG A 132 14.00 -32.54 -11.87
N TYR A 133 13.46 -32.95 -10.71
CA TYR A 133 12.04 -32.99 -10.40
C TYR A 133 11.74 -32.09 -9.19
N TYR A 134 10.61 -31.42 -9.26
CA TYR A 134 9.93 -30.83 -8.12
C TYR A 134 8.91 -31.82 -7.56
N ARG A 135 9.03 -32.11 -6.27
CA ARG A 135 8.08 -32.89 -5.48
C ARG A 135 6.90 -32.01 -5.10
N SER A 136 5.79 -32.16 -5.84
CA SER A 136 4.66 -31.23 -5.73
C SER A 136 3.89 -31.33 -4.41
N GLY A 137 4.01 -32.46 -3.70
CA GLY A 137 3.15 -32.80 -2.57
C GLY A 137 1.71 -33.12 -2.97
N ASP A 138 1.34 -33.08 -4.26
CA ASP A 138 0.00 -33.42 -4.72
C ASP A 138 -0.12 -34.94 -4.95
N LEU A 139 -1.18 -35.54 -4.39
CA LEU A 139 -1.54 -36.93 -4.62
C LEU A 139 -2.33 -37.04 -5.92
N GLY A 140 -1.85 -37.89 -6.82
CA GLY A 140 -2.47 -38.12 -8.11
C GLY A 140 -2.37 -39.55 -8.57
N LYS A 141 -2.98 -39.82 -9.73
CA LYS A 141 -2.82 -41.09 -10.43
C LYS A 141 -2.93 -40.92 -11.93
N TRP A 142 -2.22 -41.78 -12.66
CA TRP A 142 -2.38 -41.92 -14.09
C TRP A 142 -3.71 -42.58 -14.45
N THR A 143 -4.36 -42.09 -15.49
CA THR A 143 -5.39 -42.82 -16.21
C THR A 143 -4.76 -43.76 -17.23
N THR A 144 -5.50 -44.77 -17.68
CA THR A 144 -5.06 -45.64 -18.78
C THR A 144 -4.88 -44.91 -20.11
N ALA A 145 -5.40 -43.68 -20.22
CA ALA A 145 -5.23 -42.80 -21.38
C ALA A 145 -4.02 -41.85 -21.25
N GLY A 146 -3.17 -42.01 -20.22
CA GLY A 146 -1.98 -41.17 -20.03
C GLY A 146 -2.28 -39.75 -19.52
N GLN A 147 -3.42 -39.55 -18.86
CA GLN A 147 -3.77 -38.28 -18.21
C GLN A 147 -3.57 -38.37 -16.70
N VAL A 148 -3.30 -37.24 -16.05
CA VAL A 148 -3.20 -37.17 -14.58
C VAL A 148 -4.52 -36.74 -13.95
N VAL A 149 -4.92 -37.43 -12.87
CA VAL A 149 -6.01 -37.02 -11.99
C VAL A 149 -5.42 -36.60 -10.64
N ILE A 150 -5.67 -35.37 -10.22
CA ILE A 150 -5.29 -34.88 -8.88
C ILE A 150 -6.41 -35.21 -7.88
N LEU A 151 -6.03 -35.83 -6.77
CA LEU A 151 -6.94 -36.26 -5.71
C LEU A 151 -6.93 -35.31 -4.50
N GLY A 152 -5.80 -34.64 -4.26
CA GLY A 152 -5.62 -33.71 -3.14
C GLY A 152 -4.14 -33.52 -2.82
N ARG A 153 -3.83 -32.94 -1.66
CA ARG A 153 -2.46 -32.74 -1.18
C ARG A 153 -2.08 -33.73 -0.09
N ASN A 154 -0.80 -34.09 -0.04
CA ASN A 154 -0.20 -34.94 0.98
C ASN A 154 0.33 -34.13 2.19
N ASP A 155 0.46 -32.80 2.06
CA ASP A 155 1.22 -31.94 2.98
C ASP A 155 0.40 -30.84 3.68
N GLY A 156 -0.93 -30.95 3.74
CA GLY A 156 -1.77 -30.07 4.56
C GLY A 156 -1.91 -28.62 4.09
N GLN A 157 -1.31 -28.23 2.95
CA GLN A 157 -1.55 -26.93 2.33
C GLN A 157 -2.96 -26.86 1.75
N ILE A 158 -3.58 -25.68 1.83
CA ILE A 158 -4.95 -25.47 1.35
C ILE A 158 -5.06 -24.25 0.46
N LYS A 159 -6.16 -24.16 -0.29
CA LYS A 159 -6.55 -22.94 -1.01
C LYS A 159 -7.83 -22.41 -0.39
N LEU A 160 -7.75 -21.24 0.23
CA LEU A 160 -8.87 -20.57 0.87
C LEU A 160 -9.07 -19.20 0.21
N ARG A 161 -10.27 -18.96 -0.34
CA ARG A 161 -10.62 -17.68 -0.99
C ARG A 161 -9.63 -17.26 -2.10
N GLY A 162 -9.11 -18.23 -2.85
CA GLY A 162 -8.13 -18.02 -3.93
C GLY A 162 -6.68 -17.82 -3.49
N LEU A 163 -6.39 -17.93 -2.19
CA LEU A 163 -5.04 -17.79 -1.63
C LEU A 163 -4.52 -19.16 -1.20
N ARG A 164 -3.27 -19.46 -1.56
CA ARG A 164 -2.57 -20.66 -1.09
C ARG A 164 -2.08 -20.40 0.34
N ILE A 165 -2.53 -21.21 1.29
CA ILE A 165 -2.22 -21.07 2.72
C ILE A 165 -1.53 -22.33 3.20
N GLU A 166 -0.36 -22.14 3.80
CA GLU A 166 0.40 -23.15 4.52
C GLU A 166 -0.15 -23.25 5.95
N LEU A 167 -0.95 -24.27 6.27
CA LEU A 167 -1.51 -24.39 7.63
C LEU A 167 -0.42 -24.53 8.70
N GLY A 168 0.71 -25.16 8.34
CA GLY A 168 1.88 -25.27 9.21
C GLY A 168 2.51 -23.92 9.58
N GLU A 169 2.39 -22.88 8.74
CA GLU A 169 2.85 -21.53 9.08
C GLU A 169 2.02 -20.95 10.24
N ILE A 170 0.70 -21.14 10.17
CA ILE A 170 -0.23 -20.70 11.22
C ILE A 170 0.01 -21.49 12.50
N GLU A 171 0.20 -22.81 12.39
CA GLU A 171 0.50 -23.69 13.52
C GLU A 171 1.83 -23.31 14.19
N ASN A 172 2.86 -22.96 13.42
CA ASN A 172 4.15 -22.53 13.97
C ASN A 172 4.03 -21.22 14.77
N VAL A 173 3.30 -20.23 14.25
CA VAL A 173 3.05 -18.98 14.98
C VAL A 173 2.21 -19.23 16.24
N LEU A 174 1.19 -20.09 16.15
CA LEU A 174 0.35 -20.46 17.30
C LEU A 174 1.15 -21.23 18.36
N ALA A 175 2.05 -22.13 17.95
CA ALA A 175 2.91 -22.89 18.85
C ALA A 175 3.95 -22.00 19.57
N ALA A 176 4.34 -20.87 18.98
CA ALA A 176 5.24 -19.90 19.60
C ALA A 176 4.57 -19.06 20.70
N VAL A 177 3.24 -19.10 20.82
CA VAL A 177 2.51 -18.37 21.86
C VAL A 177 2.78 -18.98 23.25
N PRO A 178 3.19 -18.19 24.26
CA PRO A 178 3.51 -18.70 25.59
C PRO A 178 2.38 -19.54 26.22
N GLY A 179 2.69 -20.78 26.54
CA GLY A 179 1.77 -21.71 27.20
C GLY A 179 0.94 -22.57 26.27
N ILE A 180 0.98 -22.38 24.94
CA ILE A 180 0.46 -23.38 23.99
C ILE A 180 1.38 -24.61 24.02
N ARG A 181 0.79 -25.80 24.16
CA ARG A 181 1.54 -27.07 24.24
C ARG A 181 1.48 -27.88 22.95
N ALA A 182 0.34 -27.86 22.28
CA ALA A 182 0.12 -28.49 20.99
C ALA A 182 -1.00 -27.75 20.26
N CYS A 183 -0.94 -27.67 18.93
CA CYS A 183 -1.99 -27.08 18.13
C CYS A 183 -2.17 -27.79 16.78
N ALA A 184 -3.31 -27.54 16.16
CA ALA A 184 -3.62 -27.96 14.80
C ALA A 184 -4.55 -26.92 14.18
N VAL A 185 -4.35 -26.60 12.89
CA VAL A 185 -5.21 -25.68 12.15
C VAL A 185 -5.85 -26.45 11.00
N VAL A 186 -7.16 -26.30 10.84
CA VAL A 186 -7.91 -26.92 9.73
C VAL A 186 -8.93 -25.94 9.17
N VAL A 187 -9.34 -26.16 7.92
CA VAL A 187 -10.52 -25.49 7.37
C VAL A 187 -11.78 -26.31 7.64
N ARG A 188 -12.81 -25.63 8.11
CA ARG A 188 -14.17 -26.18 8.26
C ARG A 188 -15.16 -25.27 7.56
N SER A 189 -16.20 -25.87 6.98
CA SER A 189 -17.34 -25.12 6.47
C SER A 189 -18.35 -24.95 7.60
N ILE A 190 -18.61 -23.72 8.03
CA ILE A 190 -19.57 -23.38 9.09
C ILE A 190 -20.61 -22.45 8.48
N ALA A 191 -21.90 -22.80 8.59
CA ALA A 191 -23.00 -22.05 7.96
C ALA A 191 -22.81 -21.77 6.45
N GLY A 192 -22.17 -22.71 5.73
CA GLY A 192 -21.92 -22.60 4.28
C GLY A 192 -20.72 -21.73 3.88
N ARG A 193 -19.91 -21.26 4.85
CA ARG A 193 -18.68 -20.48 4.60
C ARG A 193 -17.45 -21.22 5.13
N GLU A 194 -16.33 -21.11 4.43
CA GLU A 194 -15.05 -21.70 4.87
C GLU A 194 -14.34 -20.81 5.91
N HIS A 195 -13.96 -21.43 7.02
CA HIS A 195 -13.29 -20.82 8.17
C HIS A 195 -11.99 -21.55 8.51
N LEU A 196 -10.93 -20.79 8.78
CA LEU A 196 -9.74 -21.30 9.46
C LEU A 196 -10.07 -21.50 10.94
N CYS A 197 -9.87 -22.73 11.42
CA CYS A 197 -10.20 -23.15 12.77
C CYS A 197 -8.92 -23.66 13.46
N ALA A 198 -8.53 -23.01 14.54
CA ALA A 198 -7.37 -23.36 15.36
C ALA A 198 -7.80 -24.17 16.59
N TYR A 199 -7.23 -25.36 16.74
CA TYR A 199 -7.41 -26.25 17.88
C TYR A 199 -6.11 -26.26 18.67
N TYR A 200 -6.17 -26.14 19.98
CA TYR A 200 -4.96 -26.08 20.79
C TYR A 200 -5.16 -26.63 22.19
N THR A 201 -4.07 -27.11 22.76
CA THR A 201 -3.93 -27.41 24.19
C THR A 201 -3.03 -26.36 24.82
N ALA A 202 -3.33 -25.94 26.04
CA ALA A 202 -2.54 -24.91 26.71
C ALA A 202 -2.32 -25.22 28.20
N SER A 203 -1.26 -24.65 28.78
CA SER A 203 -1.00 -24.66 30.23
C SER A 203 -1.84 -23.64 30.99
N ARG A 204 -2.48 -22.70 30.27
CA ARG A 204 -3.40 -21.68 30.80
C ARG A 204 -4.54 -21.46 29.81
N SER A 205 -5.69 -20.99 30.30
CA SER A 205 -6.78 -20.57 29.42
C SER A 205 -6.38 -19.35 28.60
N TRP A 206 -6.81 -19.31 27.35
CA TRP A 206 -6.61 -18.20 26.43
C TRP A 206 -7.96 -17.72 25.91
N GLU A 207 -8.18 -16.41 25.97
CA GLU A 207 -9.29 -15.80 25.26
C GLU A 207 -9.02 -15.82 23.75
N PRO A 208 -9.97 -16.25 22.90
CA PRO A 208 -9.81 -16.30 21.44
C PRO A 208 -9.31 -14.99 20.82
N ASP A 209 -9.80 -13.84 21.31
CA ASP A 209 -9.40 -12.53 20.80
C ASP A 209 -7.94 -12.20 21.15
N ALA A 210 -7.45 -12.62 22.31
CA ALA A 210 -6.03 -12.45 22.66
C ALA A 210 -5.11 -13.27 21.75
N LEU A 211 -5.50 -14.51 21.42
CA LEU A 211 -4.75 -15.33 20.45
C LEU A 211 -4.80 -14.71 19.05
N ARG A 212 -5.97 -14.22 18.61
CA ARG A 212 -6.13 -13.52 17.34
C ARG A 212 -5.20 -12.31 17.24
N THR A 213 -5.13 -11.47 18.27
CA THR A 213 -4.23 -10.31 18.29
C THR A 213 -2.77 -10.71 18.18
N LEU A 214 -2.34 -11.74 18.93
CA LEU A 214 -0.96 -12.24 18.87
C LEU A 214 -0.61 -12.81 17.49
N LEU A 215 -1.49 -13.62 16.91
CA LEU A 215 -1.31 -14.21 15.58
C LEU A 215 -1.27 -13.13 14.48
N SER A 216 -2.09 -12.09 14.60
CA SER A 216 -2.19 -10.99 13.62
C SER A 216 -0.92 -10.14 13.54
N ALA A 217 -0.05 -10.19 14.55
CA ALA A 217 1.23 -9.49 14.54
C ALA A 217 2.27 -10.15 13.61
N SER A 218 2.11 -11.44 13.29
CA SER A 218 3.08 -12.23 12.53
C SER A 218 2.52 -12.90 11.28
N LEU A 219 1.19 -13.06 11.18
CA LEU A 219 0.52 -13.66 10.04
C LEU A 219 -0.16 -12.59 9.18
N ALA A 220 -0.21 -12.82 7.86
CA ALA A 220 -1.08 -12.06 6.99
C ALA A 220 -2.55 -12.26 7.40
N ARG A 221 -3.39 -11.22 7.27
CA ARG A 221 -4.77 -11.22 7.78
C ARG A 221 -5.61 -12.43 7.33
N TYR A 222 -5.45 -12.89 6.09
CA TYR A 222 -6.19 -14.04 5.54
C TYR A 222 -5.73 -15.40 6.10
N MET A 223 -4.59 -15.44 6.80
CA MET A 223 -4.05 -16.61 7.49
C MET A 223 -4.44 -16.65 8.97
N VAL A 224 -5.01 -15.57 9.53
CA VAL A 224 -5.42 -15.54 10.93
C VAL A 224 -6.70 -16.39 11.12
N PRO A 225 -6.70 -17.39 12.02
CA PRO A 225 -7.88 -18.19 12.29
C PRO A 225 -9.08 -17.37 12.74
N THR A 226 -10.26 -17.78 12.31
CA THR A 226 -11.53 -17.11 12.68
C THR A 226 -12.29 -17.85 13.79
N ALA A 227 -11.89 -19.08 14.10
CA ALA A 227 -12.45 -19.89 15.17
C ALA A 227 -11.31 -20.54 15.98
N TYR A 228 -11.49 -20.63 17.29
CA TYR A 228 -10.51 -21.14 18.24
C TYR A 228 -11.18 -22.12 19.19
N LEU A 229 -10.60 -23.30 19.39
CA LEU A 229 -11.09 -24.28 20.33
C LEU A 229 -9.98 -24.81 21.23
N HIS A 230 -10.09 -24.51 22.53
CA HIS A 230 -9.23 -25.12 23.54
C HIS A 230 -9.67 -26.56 23.80
N MET A 231 -8.70 -27.47 23.88
CA MET A 231 -8.90 -28.89 24.16
C MET A 231 -7.98 -29.35 25.28
N ASP A 232 -8.46 -30.29 26.11
CA ASP A 232 -7.61 -30.92 27.14
C ASP A 232 -6.51 -31.79 26.51
N LYS A 233 -6.83 -32.46 25.40
CA LYS A 233 -5.91 -33.25 24.58
C LYS A 233 -6.36 -33.23 23.12
N LEU A 234 -5.41 -33.10 22.18
CA LEU A 234 -5.70 -33.33 20.77
C LEU A 234 -5.88 -34.84 20.51
N PRO A 235 -6.87 -35.27 19.70
CA PRO A 235 -7.03 -36.67 19.34
C PRO A 235 -5.80 -37.15 18.57
N GLU A 236 -5.35 -38.36 18.84
CA GLU A 236 -4.15 -38.94 18.23
C GLU A 236 -4.52 -40.19 17.42
N THR A 237 -3.85 -40.40 16.29
CA THR A 237 -3.86 -41.66 15.55
C THR A 237 -3.09 -42.74 16.32
N PRO A 238 -3.25 -44.04 15.99
CA PRO A 238 -2.43 -45.12 16.58
C PRO A 238 -0.91 -44.95 16.39
N SER A 239 -0.49 -44.09 15.46
CA SER A 239 0.91 -43.72 15.19
C SER A 239 1.39 -42.50 15.98
N GLY A 240 0.58 -41.93 16.87
CA GLY A 240 0.94 -40.79 17.72
C GLY A 240 0.91 -39.42 17.02
N LYS A 241 0.26 -39.30 15.85
CA LYS A 241 0.04 -38.01 15.15
C LYS A 241 -1.34 -37.45 15.49
N THR A 242 -1.55 -36.14 15.41
CA THR A 242 -2.88 -35.54 15.58
C THR A 242 -3.88 -36.06 14.55
N ASP A 243 -5.00 -36.62 14.99
CA ASP A 243 -6.10 -37.07 14.13
C ASP A 243 -7.04 -35.91 13.79
N LEU A 244 -6.71 -35.20 12.70
CA LEU A 244 -7.46 -34.04 12.20
C LEU A 244 -8.92 -34.36 11.83
N LYS A 245 -9.26 -35.63 11.57
CA LYS A 245 -10.63 -36.05 11.22
C LYS A 245 -11.52 -36.19 12.45
N SER A 246 -10.91 -36.47 13.60
CA SER A 246 -11.60 -36.64 14.89
C SER A 246 -11.69 -35.34 15.69
N LEU A 247 -11.20 -34.21 15.14
CA LEU A 247 -11.36 -32.89 15.73
C LEU A 247 -12.85 -32.50 15.73
N PRO A 248 -13.43 -32.12 16.89
CA PRO A 248 -14.83 -31.74 17.00
C PRO A 248 -15.13 -30.50 16.16
N GLU A 249 -16.39 -30.29 15.78
CA GLU A 249 -16.76 -29.01 15.15
C GLU A 249 -16.57 -27.87 16.15
N PRO A 250 -15.84 -26.80 15.77
CA PRO A 250 -15.63 -25.69 16.65
C PRO A 250 -16.94 -24.91 16.73
N LEU A 251 -17.44 -24.69 17.94
CA LEU A 251 -18.44 -23.66 18.15
C LEU A 251 -17.79 -22.34 17.73
N LEU A 252 -18.37 -21.63 16.76
CA LEU A 252 -18.04 -20.22 16.58
C LEU A 252 -18.16 -19.59 17.96
N ALA A 253 -17.14 -18.82 18.37
CA ALA A 253 -17.21 -18.04 19.60
C ALA A 253 -18.62 -17.43 19.65
N ALA A 254 -19.33 -17.66 20.76
CA ALA A 254 -20.72 -17.24 20.91
C ALA A 254 -20.84 -15.84 20.30
N ARG A 255 -21.82 -15.67 19.39
CA ARG A 255 -22.14 -14.37 18.79
C ARG A 255 -21.96 -13.34 19.89
N ARG A 256 -21.02 -12.40 19.71
CA ARG A 256 -20.80 -11.33 20.69
C ARG A 256 -22.18 -10.82 21.09
N GLU A 257 -22.38 -10.61 22.38
CA GLU A 257 -23.65 -10.10 22.89
C GLU A 257 -24.05 -8.90 22.04
N TYR A 258 -25.25 -8.91 21.46
CA TYR A 258 -25.64 -7.90 20.48
C TYR A 258 -25.55 -6.51 21.12
N ILE A 259 -24.67 -5.66 20.60
CA ILE A 259 -24.53 -4.27 21.04
C ILE A 259 -25.39 -3.41 20.11
N ALA A 260 -26.50 -2.90 20.66
CA ALA A 260 -27.37 -2.00 19.93
C ALA A 260 -26.63 -0.68 19.60
N PRO A 261 -26.88 -0.07 18.42
CA PRO A 261 -26.37 1.26 18.10
C PRO A 261 -26.88 2.28 19.11
N ARG A 262 -25.98 3.12 19.62
CA ARG A 262 -26.25 4.14 20.64
C ARG A 262 -26.57 5.49 20.03
N THR A 263 -26.09 5.74 18.82
CA THR A 263 -26.29 6.99 18.07
C THR A 263 -27.03 6.76 16.76
N ASP A 264 -27.63 7.83 16.21
CA ASP A 264 -28.29 7.77 14.89
C ASP A 264 -27.29 7.43 13.77
N THR A 265 -26.05 7.91 13.88
CA THR A 265 -24.96 7.60 12.95
C THR A 265 -24.54 6.14 13.01
N GLU A 266 -24.39 5.56 14.22
CA GLU A 266 -24.15 4.13 14.39
C GLU A 266 -25.27 3.29 13.78
N ARG A 267 -26.54 3.70 13.96
CA ARG A 267 -27.69 3.00 13.37
C ARG A 267 -27.62 2.99 11.85
N ILE A 268 -27.30 4.13 11.22
CA ILE A 268 -27.14 4.22 9.76
C ILE A 268 -26.01 3.28 9.30
N PHE A 269 -24.87 3.24 9.98
CA PHE A 269 -23.79 2.33 9.60
C PHE A 269 -24.13 0.85 9.82
N CYS A 270 -24.85 0.51 10.88
CA CYS A 270 -25.37 -0.84 11.09
C CYS A 270 -26.29 -1.27 9.94
N ASP A 271 -27.20 -0.38 9.51
CA ASP A 271 -28.14 -0.64 8.40
C ASP A 271 -27.41 -0.80 7.05
N ILE A 272 -26.41 0.06 6.79
CA ILE A 272 -25.58 -0.03 5.59
C ILE A 272 -24.80 -1.34 5.59
N PHE A 273 -24.17 -1.73 6.70
CA PHE A 273 -23.41 -2.97 6.82
C PHE A 273 -24.33 -4.18 6.62
N ALA A 274 -25.51 -4.18 7.25
CA ALA A 274 -26.51 -5.23 7.11
C ALA A 274 -26.91 -5.42 5.64
N LYS A 275 -27.22 -4.31 4.95
CA LYS A 275 -27.59 -4.30 3.53
C LYS A 275 -26.45 -4.76 2.61
N VAL A 276 -25.22 -4.33 2.87
CA VAL A 276 -24.06 -4.65 2.03
C VAL A 276 -23.60 -6.10 2.23
N LEU A 277 -23.63 -6.59 3.46
CA LEU A 277 -23.18 -7.95 3.82
C LEU A 277 -24.27 -9.01 3.69
N GLY A 278 -25.52 -8.60 3.49
CA GLY A 278 -26.68 -9.50 3.41
C GLY A 278 -26.99 -10.18 4.75
N LEU A 279 -26.91 -9.42 5.84
CA LEU A 279 -27.13 -9.89 7.21
C LEU A 279 -28.36 -9.19 7.80
N ASP A 280 -29.14 -9.89 8.63
CA ASP A 280 -30.37 -9.32 9.22
C ASP A 280 -30.08 -8.31 10.35
N THR A 281 -28.99 -8.52 11.10
CA THR A 281 -28.61 -7.70 12.26
C THR A 281 -27.10 -7.55 12.36
N ILE A 282 -26.65 -6.31 12.58
CA ILE A 282 -25.25 -5.91 12.82
C ILE A 282 -25.19 -5.18 14.16
N SER A 283 -24.24 -5.54 15.01
CA SER A 283 -23.93 -4.86 16.28
C SER A 283 -23.08 -3.61 16.02
N ALA A 284 -23.11 -2.63 16.92
CA ALA A 284 -22.33 -1.40 16.79
C ALA A 284 -20.81 -1.65 16.75
N ASP A 285 -20.32 -2.73 17.36
CA ASP A 285 -18.91 -3.13 17.43
C ASP A 285 -18.53 -4.23 16.41
N ASP A 286 -19.44 -4.62 15.52
CA ASP A 286 -19.16 -5.65 14.53
C ASP A 286 -18.17 -5.15 13.47
N ASP A 287 -17.04 -5.84 13.35
CA ASP A 287 -16.04 -5.53 12.33
C ASP A 287 -16.54 -5.95 10.94
N PHE A 288 -16.62 -4.98 10.02
CA PHE A 288 -17.09 -5.14 8.65
C PHE A 288 -16.44 -6.33 7.93
N PHE A 289 -15.13 -6.48 8.10
CA PHE A 289 -14.34 -7.44 7.36
C PHE A 289 -14.34 -8.82 8.02
N ASP A 290 -14.52 -8.89 9.33
CA ASP A 290 -14.69 -10.17 10.03
C ASP A 290 -16.04 -10.81 9.70
N LEU A 291 -17.06 -9.99 9.41
CA LEU A 291 -18.36 -10.43 8.91
C LEU A 291 -18.39 -10.84 7.42
N GLY A 292 -17.23 -10.79 6.75
CA GLY A 292 -17.10 -11.17 5.34
C GLY A 292 -17.07 -9.98 4.37
N GLY A 293 -16.95 -8.75 4.88
CA GLY A 293 -16.66 -7.57 4.09
C GLY A 293 -15.39 -7.74 3.26
N THR A 294 -15.43 -7.29 2.01
CA THR A 294 -14.30 -7.27 1.08
C THR A 294 -14.05 -5.86 0.59
N SER A 295 -12.88 -5.60 0.00
CA SER A 295 -12.55 -4.29 -0.59
C SER A 295 -13.55 -3.82 -1.65
N LEU A 296 -14.27 -4.73 -2.32
CA LEU A 296 -15.35 -4.37 -3.25
C LEU A 296 -16.63 -3.92 -2.52
N LEU A 297 -16.92 -4.52 -1.36
CA LEU A 297 -18.08 -4.18 -0.54
C LEU A 297 -17.86 -2.85 0.19
N VAL A 298 -16.62 -2.48 0.51
CA VAL A 298 -16.24 -1.16 1.06
C VAL A 298 -16.73 -0.02 0.17
N THR A 299 -16.50 -0.09 -1.15
CA THR A 299 -16.98 0.94 -2.09
C THR A 299 -18.49 1.11 -2.01
N ARG A 300 -19.21 0.01 -1.83
CA ARG A 300 -20.67 0.00 -1.73
C ARG A 300 -21.15 0.65 -0.42
N VAL A 301 -20.43 0.44 0.68
CA VAL A 301 -20.67 1.15 1.95
C VAL A 301 -20.44 2.65 1.78
N VAL A 302 -19.34 3.07 1.13
CA VAL A 302 -19.04 4.48 0.87
C VAL A 302 -20.17 5.17 0.09
N ILE A 303 -20.63 4.55 -1.00
CA ILE A 303 -21.72 5.08 -1.82
C ILE A 303 -23.02 5.20 -1.02
N LEU A 304 -23.39 4.16 -0.28
CA LEU A 304 -24.61 4.17 0.53
C LEU A 304 -24.53 5.17 1.69
N ALA A 305 -23.37 5.33 2.30
CA ALA A 305 -23.16 6.35 3.33
C ALA A 305 -23.38 7.75 2.76
N LEU A 306 -22.89 8.02 1.54
CA LEU A 306 -23.10 9.29 0.84
C LEU A 306 -24.58 9.60 0.61
N GLU A 307 -25.40 8.59 0.26
CA GLU A 307 -26.86 8.74 0.13
C GLU A 307 -27.54 9.19 1.43
N HIS A 308 -26.92 8.90 2.58
CA HIS A 308 -27.38 9.31 3.91
C HIS A 308 -26.70 10.60 4.41
N GLY A 309 -25.97 11.32 3.55
CA GLY A 309 -25.23 12.54 3.92
C GLY A 309 -24.00 12.25 4.79
N LEU A 310 -23.57 10.99 4.88
CA LEU A 310 -22.38 10.57 5.61
C LEU A 310 -21.21 10.41 4.63
N GLU A 311 -20.34 11.40 4.59
CA GLU A 311 -19.20 11.43 3.66
C GLU A 311 -18.11 10.46 4.13
N LEU A 312 -18.00 9.28 3.55
CA LEU A 312 -16.90 8.36 3.83
C LEU A 312 -15.91 8.31 2.68
N THR A 313 -14.62 8.30 3.00
CA THR A 313 -13.59 7.87 2.06
C THR A 313 -13.46 6.35 2.08
N PHE A 314 -12.84 5.80 1.04
CA PHE A 314 -12.51 4.37 1.01
C PHE A 314 -11.60 3.98 2.18
N GLY A 315 -10.74 4.89 2.65
CA GLY A 315 -9.82 4.66 3.78
C GLY A 315 -10.54 4.60 5.12
N ASP A 316 -11.63 5.35 5.28
CA ASP A 316 -12.37 5.50 6.55
C ASP A 316 -12.91 4.17 7.06
N ILE A 317 -13.27 3.25 6.16
CA ILE A 317 -13.77 1.92 6.54
C ILE A 317 -12.64 0.99 7.00
N PHE A 318 -11.40 1.22 6.54
CA PHE A 318 -10.25 0.46 7.02
C PHE A 318 -9.72 0.98 8.37
N SER A 319 -9.91 2.28 8.64
CA SER A 319 -9.58 2.89 9.93
C SER A 319 -10.69 2.66 10.97
N GLY A 320 -11.94 2.83 10.58
CA GLY A 320 -13.14 2.70 11.40
C GLY A 320 -13.89 1.45 10.95
N ARG A 321 -13.48 0.30 11.47
CA ARG A 321 -13.92 -0.99 10.92
C ARG A 321 -15.29 -1.43 11.40
N THR A 322 -15.82 -0.75 12.42
CA THR A 322 -17.10 -1.03 13.06
C THR A 322 -18.04 0.16 12.89
N PRO A 323 -19.37 -0.02 12.95
CA PRO A 323 -20.31 1.09 12.96
C PRO A 323 -20.00 2.16 14.02
N GLU A 324 -19.60 1.75 15.23
CA GLU A 324 -19.12 2.63 16.32
C GLU A 324 -17.84 3.36 15.93
N GLY A 325 -16.86 2.66 15.35
CA GLY A 325 -15.59 3.25 14.91
C GLY A 325 -15.75 4.26 13.77
N LEU A 326 -16.67 4.01 12.83
CA LEU A 326 -17.04 4.96 11.77
C LEU A 326 -17.77 6.17 12.32
N ALA A 327 -18.71 5.96 13.24
CA ALA A 327 -19.43 7.05 13.89
C ALA A 327 -18.48 7.95 14.71
N ALA A 328 -17.53 7.36 15.44
CA ALA A 328 -16.52 8.07 16.22
C ALA A 328 -15.60 8.93 15.34
N GLN A 329 -15.23 8.46 14.14
CA GLN A 329 -14.46 9.25 13.17
C GLN A 329 -15.22 10.44 12.61
N LYS A 330 -16.55 10.44 12.70
CA LYS A 330 -17.41 11.55 12.28
C LYS A 330 -17.73 12.50 13.42
N SER A 331 -17.71 12.06 14.68
CA SER A 331 -17.71 12.96 15.84
C SER A 331 -16.40 13.74 16.02
N ASP A 332 -15.32 13.35 15.32
CA ASP A 332 -14.02 14.06 15.29
C ASP A 332 -14.10 15.47 14.65
N ALA A 333 -15.25 15.90 14.11
CA ALA A 333 -15.50 17.31 13.76
C ALA A 333 -15.35 18.24 14.97
N ASP A 334 -15.61 17.76 16.19
CA ASP A 334 -15.36 18.47 17.44
C ASP A 334 -13.85 18.54 17.78
N HIS A 335 -13.05 17.56 17.37
CA HIS A 335 -11.58 17.57 17.53
C HIS A 335 -10.90 18.51 16.54
N VAL A 336 -11.41 18.62 15.32
CA VAL A 336 -10.92 19.60 14.32
C VAL A 336 -11.22 21.02 14.80
N ALA A 337 -12.45 21.30 15.28
CA ALA A 337 -12.80 22.59 15.85
C ALA A 337 -11.93 22.95 17.09
N GLN A 338 -11.63 21.97 17.95
CA GLN A 338 -10.71 22.17 19.09
C GLN A 338 -9.25 22.40 18.66
N ALA A 339 -8.78 21.68 17.63
CA ALA A 339 -7.43 21.86 17.08
C ALA A 339 -7.28 23.22 16.39
N GLU A 340 -8.25 23.63 15.58
CA GLU A 340 -8.28 24.95 14.94
C GLU A 340 -8.29 26.07 15.99
N GLN A 341 -9.08 25.92 17.06
CA GLN A 341 -9.10 26.88 18.16
C GLN A 341 -7.75 26.93 18.89
N GLN A 342 -7.11 25.78 19.12
CA GLN A 342 -5.79 25.71 19.74
C GLN A 342 -4.70 26.39 18.87
N GLU A 343 -4.78 26.24 17.54
CA GLU A 343 -3.84 26.90 16.62
C GLU A 343 -4.10 28.41 16.51
N HIS A 344 -5.35 28.84 16.62
CA HIS A 344 -5.70 30.27 16.67
C HIS A 344 -5.23 30.95 17.97
N GLU A 345 -5.31 30.24 19.11
CA GLU A 345 -4.89 30.74 20.42
C GLU A 345 -3.36 30.72 20.63
N TYR A 346 -2.59 30.11 19.72
CA TYR A 346 -1.15 29.99 19.84
C TYR A 346 -0.41 31.33 19.63
N GLU A 347 0.66 31.55 20.40
CA GLU A 347 1.46 32.77 20.37
C GLU A 347 2.59 32.67 19.32
N TYR A 348 2.39 33.31 18.16
CA TYR A 348 3.32 33.23 17.01
C TYR A 348 4.34 34.37 16.92
N SER A 349 4.40 35.36 17.82
CA SER A 349 5.25 36.54 17.61
C SER A 349 6.73 36.19 17.51
N ALA A 350 7.20 35.24 18.32
CA ALA A 350 8.58 34.76 18.27
C ALA A 350 8.90 34.06 16.93
N ILE A 351 7.96 33.26 16.41
CA ILE A 351 8.08 32.60 15.10
C ILE A 351 8.07 33.65 13.99
N ASN A 352 7.12 34.58 14.02
CA ASN A 352 7.00 35.62 13.00
C ASN A 352 8.23 36.53 12.95
N SER A 353 8.85 36.80 14.10
CA SER A 353 10.11 37.57 14.16
C SER A 353 11.25 36.88 13.39
N ILE A 354 11.44 35.56 13.56
CA ILE A 354 12.50 34.84 12.84
C ILE A 354 12.15 34.57 11.37
N LEU A 355 10.86 34.50 11.03
CA LEU A 355 10.41 34.38 9.64
C LEU A 355 10.61 35.70 8.88
N ALA A 356 10.45 36.86 9.54
CA ALA A 356 10.73 38.16 8.95
C ALA A 356 12.21 38.34 8.55
N GLU A 357 13.13 37.58 9.15
CA GLU A 357 14.55 37.55 8.76
C GLU A 357 14.81 36.76 7.46
N ASN A 358 13.85 35.94 7.02
CA ASN A 358 13.97 35.04 5.86
C ASN A 358 13.94 35.84 4.53
N THR A 359 15.01 36.60 4.28
CA THR A 359 15.12 37.61 3.23
C THR A 359 16.33 37.37 2.33
N LEU A 360 16.33 37.97 1.15
CA LEU A 360 17.46 37.89 0.21
C LEU A 360 18.67 38.67 0.72
N ASP A 361 18.45 39.72 1.51
CA ASP A 361 19.52 40.48 2.16
C ASP A 361 20.23 39.62 3.22
N ALA A 362 19.47 38.87 4.02
CA ALA A 362 20.04 37.89 4.95
C ALA A 362 20.84 36.79 4.24
N PHE A 363 20.35 36.33 3.07
CA PHE A 363 21.10 35.40 2.23
C PHE A 363 22.42 36.02 1.72
N GLY A 364 22.38 37.25 1.21
CA GLY A 364 23.55 37.94 0.65
C GLY A 364 24.59 38.34 1.70
N ALA A 365 24.17 38.63 2.93
CA ALA A 365 25.06 38.98 4.04
C ALA A 365 25.65 37.75 4.74
N GLY A 366 24.95 36.62 4.72
CA GLY A 366 25.39 35.38 5.34
C GLY A 366 26.36 34.56 4.49
N SER A 367 27.00 33.57 5.09
CA SER A 367 27.85 32.61 4.37
C SER A 367 27.20 31.24 4.29
N CYS A 368 27.31 30.58 3.14
CA CYS A 368 26.93 29.19 3.00
C CYS A 368 27.88 28.29 3.81
N ARG A 369 27.35 27.17 4.30
CA ARG A 369 28.06 26.18 5.11
C ARG A 369 27.95 24.82 4.46
N GLU A 370 29.03 24.05 4.49
CA GLU A 370 29.03 22.67 4.03
C GLU A 370 27.96 21.81 4.73
N LEU A 371 27.52 20.75 4.06
CA LEU A 371 26.59 19.79 4.65
C LEU A 371 27.27 18.87 5.67
N GLY A 372 28.56 18.58 5.46
CA GLY A 372 29.33 17.65 6.29
C GLY A 372 28.74 16.24 6.24
N ASN A 373 28.83 15.51 7.35
CA ASN A 373 28.23 14.20 7.55
C ASN A 373 26.72 14.34 7.77
N VAL A 374 25.93 13.55 7.05
CA VAL A 374 24.46 13.66 7.06
C VAL A 374 23.84 12.48 7.80
N ALA A 375 22.85 12.74 8.66
CA ALA A 375 21.87 11.74 9.06
C ALA A 375 20.61 11.92 8.22
N LEU A 376 20.12 10.87 7.57
CA LEU A 376 18.95 10.90 6.71
C LEU A 376 17.88 9.96 7.24
N THR A 377 16.73 10.51 7.63
CA THR A 377 15.54 9.72 7.95
C THR A 377 14.68 9.55 6.70
N GLY A 378 13.90 8.46 6.62
CA GLY A 378 13.01 8.24 5.47
C GLY A 378 13.75 7.95 4.17
N ALA A 379 14.98 7.42 4.24
CA ALA A 379 15.82 7.10 3.07
C ALA A 379 15.16 6.11 2.09
N THR A 380 14.20 5.31 2.55
CA THR A 380 13.44 4.37 1.72
C THR A 380 12.23 4.99 1.01
N GLY A 381 11.91 6.26 1.30
CA GLY A 381 10.83 7.00 0.65
C GLY A 381 11.26 7.59 -0.69
N PHE A 382 10.30 8.02 -1.51
CA PHE A 382 10.57 8.50 -2.87
C PHE A 382 11.54 9.70 -2.88
N LEU A 383 11.32 10.74 -2.06
CA LEU A 383 12.28 11.85 -1.98
C LEU A 383 13.60 11.44 -1.29
N GLY A 384 13.52 10.67 -0.20
CA GLY A 384 14.68 10.29 0.61
C GLY A 384 15.73 9.51 -0.17
N ILE A 385 15.32 8.56 -1.01
CA ILE A 385 16.25 7.77 -1.83
C ILE A 385 16.96 8.63 -2.88
N HIS A 386 16.29 9.68 -3.39
CA HIS A 386 16.89 10.63 -4.33
C HIS A 386 17.82 11.62 -3.61
N ILE A 387 17.50 12.07 -2.39
CA ILE A 387 18.44 12.86 -1.57
C ILE A 387 19.72 12.05 -1.27
N LEU A 388 19.59 10.75 -0.96
CA LEU A 388 20.74 9.86 -0.78
C LEU A 388 21.59 9.80 -2.05
N ARG A 389 20.99 9.56 -3.22
CA ARG A 389 21.70 9.54 -4.52
C ARG A 389 22.44 10.83 -4.79
N GLU A 390 21.76 11.97 -4.70
CA GLU A 390 22.38 13.25 -5.02
C GLU A 390 23.48 13.60 -4.01
N TYR A 391 23.30 13.29 -2.72
CA TYR A 391 24.35 13.47 -1.71
C TYR A 391 25.60 12.61 -2.00
N LEU A 392 25.42 11.35 -2.40
CA LEU A 392 26.55 10.48 -2.74
C LEU A 392 27.30 10.95 -3.98
N ARG A 393 26.61 11.62 -4.92
CA ARG A 393 27.19 12.16 -6.15
C ARG A 393 27.89 13.51 -5.94
N SER A 394 27.36 14.38 -5.09
CA SER A 394 27.86 15.75 -4.95
C SER A 394 28.68 16.01 -3.69
N GLU A 395 28.51 15.21 -2.64
CA GLU A 395 29.22 15.36 -1.36
C GLU A 395 30.21 14.24 -1.12
N THR A 396 31.12 14.41 -0.16
CA THR A 396 32.13 13.41 0.24
C THR A 396 31.95 12.87 1.66
N GLY A 397 31.07 13.47 2.48
CA GLY A 397 30.85 13.08 3.89
C GLY A 397 30.17 11.73 4.08
N LEU A 398 30.15 11.23 5.31
CA LEU A 398 29.38 10.04 5.68
C LEU A 398 27.89 10.36 5.66
N ILE A 399 27.06 9.47 5.10
CA ILE A 399 25.60 9.52 5.24
C ILE A 399 25.08 8.33 6.05
N GLN A 400 24.40 8.63 7.15
CA GLN A 400 23.77 7.66 8.04
C GLN A 400 22.29 7.56 7.72
N CYS A 401 21.85 6.45 7.14
CA CYS A 401 20.46 6.25 6.73
C CYS A 401 19.69 5.51 7.81
N LEU A 402 18.69 6.17 8.39
CA LEU A 402 17.75 5.54 9.30
C LEU A 402 16.69 4.77 8.50
N VAL A 403 16.65 3.45 8.70
CA VAL A 403 15.78 2.54 7.96
C VAL A 403 15.05 1.62 8.93
N ARG A 404 13.72 1.54 8.78
CA ARG A 404 12.91 0.63 9.60
C ARG A 404 13.29 -0.83 9.35
N GLY A 405 13.47 -1.57 10.44
CA GLY A 405 13.62 -3.02 10.43
C GLY A 405 12.40 -3.74 9.85
N GLY A 406 12.57 -5.02 9.56
CA GLY A 406 11.51 -5.86 9.02
C GLY A 406 12.02 -7.25 8.66
N ILE A 407 11.26 -7.98 7.85
CA ILE A 407 11.62 -9.32 7.37
C ILE A 407 12.94 -9.28 6.57
N ILE A 408 13.15 -8.21 5.80
CA ILE A 408 14.39 -7.95 5.08
C ILE A 408 15.26 -7.05 5.97
N PRO A 409 16.54 -7.41 6.20
CA PRO A 409 17.48 -6.56 6.94
C PRO A 409 17.53 -5.14 6.37
N ALA A 410 17.64 -4.13 7.24
CA ALA A 410 17.54 -2.72 6.87
C ALA A 410 18.52 -2.31 5.75
N GLN A 411 19.74 -2.84 5.77
CA GLN A 411 20.74 -2.57 4.74
C GLN A 411 20.37 -3.18 3.39
N GLU A 412 19.96 -4.45 3.36
CA GLU A 412 19.53 -5.13 2.14
C GLU A 412 18.31 -4.45 1.51
N ARG A 413 17.39 -3.96 2.35
CA ARG A 413 16.24 -3.17 1.91
C ARG A 413 16.67 -1.88 1.21
N LEU A 414 17.62 -1.14 1.77
CA LEU A 414 18.12 0.10 1.17
C LEU A 414 18.87 -0.18 -0.14
N GLN A 415 19.72 -1.21 -0.17
CA GLN A 415 20.43 -1.65 -1.37
C GLN A 415 19.47 -2.06 -2.49
N GLY A 416 18.42 -2.82 -2.16
CA GLY A 416 17.39 -3.21 -3.12
C GLY A 416 16.65 -2.02 -3.72
N LEU A 417 16.38 -0.97 -2.92
CA LEU A 417 15.76 0.26 -3.42
C LEU A 417 16.70 1.10 -4.28
N LEU A 418 17.99 1.20 -3.94
CA LEU A 418 18.98 1.84 -4.80
C LEU A 418 19.08 1.12 -6.15
N ALA A 419 19.14 -0.22 -6.13
CA ALA A 419 19.20 -1.04 -7.35
C ALA A 419 17.90 -1.01 -8.17
N TYR A 420 16.75 -0.78 -7.52
CA TYR A 420 15.48 -0.57 -8.20
C TYR A 420 15.47 0.76 -8.94
N TYR A 421 15.78 1.85 -8.23
CA TYR A 421 15.61 3.21 -8.78
C TYR A 421 16.75 3.67 -9.66
N PHE A 422 17.97 3.12 -9.52
CA PHE A 422 19.16 3.67 -10.15
C PHE A 422 20.05 2.59 -10.76
N GLU A 423 20.66 2.93 -11.89
CA GLU A 423 21.69 2.08 -12.50
C GLU A 423 22.96 2.00 -11.63
N ASP A 424 23.36 3.13 -11.03
CA ASP A 424 24.45 3.18 -10.05
C ASP A 424 23.94 2.75 -8.68
N ARG A 425 24.46 1.62 -8.21
CA ARG A 425 24.05 0.95 -6.98
C ARG A 425 24.80 1.44 -5.75
N PHE A 426 25.87 2.22 -5.94
CA PHE A 426 26.73 2.72 -4.87
C PHE A 426 27.25 1.61 -3.93
N GLU A 427 27.53 0.41 -4.46
CA GLU A 427 27.95 -0.75 -3.65
C GLU A 427 29.22 -0.44 -2.83
N ASP A 428 30.20 0.22 -3.44
CA ASP A 428 31.44 0.65 -2.77
C ASP A 428 31.19 1.66 -1.64
N ALA A 429 30.14 2.48 -1.76
CA ALA A 429 29.81 3.48 -0.75
C ALA A 429 29.35 2.85 0.57
N PHE A 430 28.80 1.62 0.56
CA PHE A 430 28.44 0.92 1.81
C PHE A 430 29.66 0.52 2.65
N ALA A 431 30.86 0.50 2.07
CA ALA A 431 32.08 0.19 2.82
C ALA A 431 32.54 1.36 3.71
N ASN A 432 32.30 2.61 3.30
CA ASN A 432 32.93 3.78 3.93
C ASN A 432 32.09 5.06 4.00
N ARG A 433 31.00 5.16 3.23
CA ARG A 433 30.22 6.38 3.06
C ARG A 433 28.74 6.26 3.41
N ILE A 434 28.16 5.07 3.38
CA ILE A 434 26.80 4.81 3.82
C ILE A 434 26.85 3.97 5.08
N ARG A 435 26.22 4.45 6.16
CA ARG A 435 25.96 3.67 7.37
C ARG A 435 24.46 3.48 7.52
N VAL A 436 24.00 2.24 7.52
CA VAL A 436 22.58 1.96 7.79
C VAL A 436 22.37 1.80 9.28
N VAL A 437 21.43 2.56 9.83
CA VAL A 437 21.00 2.46 11.23
C VAL A 437 19.58 1.94 11.23
N GLU A 438 19.39 0.75 11.78
CA GLU A 438 18.07 0.14 11.88
C GLU A 438 17.26 0.75 13.04
N GLY A 439 16.06 1.25 12.74
CA GLY A 439 15.13 1.80 13.73
C GLY A 439 14.11 2.79 13.14
N ASP A 440 13.39 3.50 14.02
CA ASP A 440 12.37 4.49 13.66
C ASP A 440 12.60 5.83 14.38
N VAL A 441 12.12 6.93 13.78
CA VAL A 441 12.23 8.29 14.36
C VAL A 441 11.44 8.48 15.65
N THR A 442 10.46 7.62 15.91
CA THR A 442 9.70 7.60 17.17
C THR A 442 10.50 7.02 18.33
N ASP A 443 11.61 6.33 18.08
CA ASP A 443 12.48 5.75 19.11
C ASP A 443 13.69 6.66 19.38
N VAL A 444 13.70 7.29 20.56
CA VAL A 444 14.78 8.19 21.00
C VAL A 444 16.12 7.46 21.11
N ALA A 445 16.13 6.19 21.50
CA ALA A 445 17.37 5.41 21.62
C ALA A 445 18.02 5.17 20.24
N VAL A 446 17.20 5.06 19.20
CA VAL A 446 17.67 4.93 17.82
C VAL A 446 18.33 6.22 17.33
N LEU A 447 17.77 7.39 17.64
CA LEU A 447 18.41 8.67 17.30
C LEU A 447 19.74 8.85 18.03
N ALA A 448 19.84 8.43 19.29
CA ALA A 448 21.11 8.45 20.02
C ALA A 448 22.21 7.63 19.31
N ARG A 449 21.86 6.51 18.67
CA ARG A 449 22.81 5.69 17.87
C ARG A 449 23.34 6.40 16.62
N LEU A 450 22.60 7.38 16.07
CA LEU A 450 23.12 8.22 14.98
C LEU A 450 24.30 9.06 15.48
N GLY A 451 24.29 9.48 16.74
CA GLY A 451 25.36 10.25 17.39
C GLY A 451 26.64 9.44 17.69
N GLU A 452 26.64 8.13 17.50
CA GLU A 452 27.86 7.30 17.59
C GLU A 452 28.89 7.64 16.49
N ARG A 453 28.46 8.35 15.44
CA ARG A 453 29.31 8.92 14.40
C ARG A 453 28.99 10.42 14.28
N PRO A 454 29.96 11.26 13.86
CA PRO A 454 29.71 12.67 13.66
C PRO A 454 28.53 12.92 12.71
N VAL A 455 27.63 13.83 13.09
CA VAL A 455 26.52 14.32 12.28
C VAL A 455 26.62 15.84 12.25
N ASP A 456 26.76 16.41 11.07
CA ASP A 456 26.80 17.86 10.84
C ASP A 456 25.41 18.38 10.42
N THR A 457 24.65 17.55 9.69
CA THR A 457 23.28 17.86 9.23
C THR A 457 22.36 16.64 9.36
N LEU A 458 21.19 16.78 9.97
CA LEU A 458 20.11 15.79 9.93
C LEU A 458 19.02 16.25 8.96
N ILE A 459 18.76 15.45 7.92
CA ILE A 459 17.66 15.66 6.96
C ILE A 459 16.53 14.69 7.30
N ASN A 460 15.38 15.24 7.69
CA ASN A 460 14.21 14.47 8.06
C ASN A 460 13.21 14.35 6.90
N CYS A 461 13.25 13.23 6.18
CA CYS A 461 12.26 12.87 5.16
C CYS A 461 11.23 11.85 5.67
N ALA A 462 11.38 11.31 6.89
CA ALA A 462 10.42 10.40 7.47
C ALA A 462 9.07 11.09 7.65
N ALA A 463 8.04 10.53 7.01
CA ALA A 463 6.68 11.00 7.14
C ALA A 463 5.71 9.84 6.91
N ASN A 464 4.64 9.80 7.68
CA ASN A 464 3.44 9.11 7.29
C ASN A 464 2.64 10.04 6.36
N VAL A 465 2.59 9.68 5.08
CA VAL A 465 1.93 10.46 4.01
C VAL A 465 0.51 9.97 3.72
N LYS A 466 -0.02 9.04 4.52
CA LYS A 466 -1.41 8.64 4.40
C LYS A 466 -2.28 9.86 4.75
N HIS A 467 -3.09 10.32 3.82
CA HIS A 467 -4.08 11.38 4.08
C HIS A 467 -5.17 10.92 5.07
N PHE A 468 -5.28 9.60 5.31
CA PHE A 468 -6.27 8.97 6.18
C PHE A 468 -5.60 7.83 6.96
N ALA A 469 -5.34 8.03 8.25
CA ALA A 469 -4.90 6.97 9.18
C ALA A 469 -5.80 6.97 10.42
N ALA A 470 -6.03 5.79 10.99
CA ALA A 470 -6.76 5.65 12.25
C ALA A 470 -5.83 5.96 13.43
N GLY A 471 -6.34 6.63 14.46
CA GLY A 471 -5.60 6.88 15.71
C GLY A 471 -4.51 7.94 15.59
N SER A 472 -3.52 7.87 16.48
CA SER A 472 -2.43 8.85 16.65
C SER A 472 -1.17 8.58 15.82
N GLU A 473 -1.18 7.59 14.92
CA GLU A 473 0.02 7.14 14.20
C GLU A 473 0.65 8.24 13.33
N ILE A 474 -0.18 9.10 12.71
CA ILE A 474 0.29 10.24 11.91
C ILE A 474 0.97 11.26 12.83
N GLU A 475 0.35 11.61 13.95
CA GLU A 475 0.87 12.57 14.92
C GLU A 475 2.16 12.06 15.58
N GLU A 476 2.21 10.78 15.97
CA GLU A 476 3.39 10.16 16.56
C GLU A 476 4.60 10.25 15.63
N ILE A 477 4.44 9.92 14.35
CA ILE A 477 5.54 9.93 13.37
C ILE A 477 5.85 11.37 12.93
N ASN A 478 4.86 12.12 12.46
CA ASN A 478 5.08 13.42 11.82
C ASN A 478 5.36 14.54 12.82
N VAL A 479 4.88 14.44 14.06
CA VAL A 479 5.06 15.46 15.10
C VAL A 479 6.01 14.95 16.19
N GLY A 480 5.76 13.76 16.74
CA GLY A 480 6.62 13.14 17.76
C GLY A 480 8.03 12.87 17.25
N GLY A 481 8.16 12.26 16.07
CA GLY A 481 9.47 12.01 15.43
C GLY A 481 10.25 13.30 15.13
N VAL A 482 9.57 14.39 14.75
CA VAL A 482 10.20 15.70 14.54
C VAL A 482 10.73 16.28 15.84
N ARG A 483 9.96 16.18 16.93
CA ARG A 483 10.40 16.60 18.27
C ARG A 483 11.68 15.88 18.68
N HIS A 484 11.73 14.55 18.53
CA HIS A 484 12.91 13.78 18.88
C HIS A 484 14.13 14.15 18.01
N CYS A 485 13.94 14.37 16.71
CA CYS A 485 15.01 14.84 15.83
C CYS A 485 15.53 16.24 16.22
N LEU A 486 14.64 17.16 16.60
CA LEU A 486 15.03 18.49 17.08
C LEU A 486 15.82 18.42 18.39
N ASP A 487 15.41 17.55 19.31
CA ASP A 487 16.13 17.32 20.57
C ASP A 487 17.53 16.74 20.31
N PHE A 488 17.63 15.73 19.44
CA PHE A 488 18.91 15.21 18.98
C PHE A 488 19.80 16.30 18.36
N CYS A 489 19.25 17.12 17.44
CA CYS A 489 20.03 18.18 16.79
C CYS A 489 20.48 19.26 17.78
N HIS A 490 19.66 19.59 18.77
CA HIS A 490 20.02 20.53 19.83
C HIS A 490 21.18 19.99 20.68
N GLU A 491 21.12 18.70 21.06
CA GLU A 491 22.16 18.03 21.86
C GLU A 491 23.48 17.86 21.09
N GLN A 492 23.41 17.49 19.81
CA GLN A 492 24.60 17.28 18.96
C GLN A 492 25.14 18.56 18.35
N GLY A 493 24.38 19.67 18.39
CA GLY A 493 24.76 20.92 17.74
C GLY A 493 24.76 20.84 16.21
N CYS A 494 24.01 19.91 15.62
CA CYS A 494 23.94 19.72 14.17
C CYS A 494 22.74 20.44 13.54
N ARG A 495 22.83 20.76 12.24
CA ARG A 495 21.73 21.42 11.51
C ARG A 495 20.55 20.48 11.32
N PHE A 496 19.33 20.94 11.51
CA PHE A 496 18.11 20.18 11.21
C PHE A 496 17.44 20.66 9.91
N ILE A 497 17.13 19.75 8.99
CA ILE A 497 16.39 20.03 7.75
C ILE A 497 15.08 19.25 7.76
N GLN A 498 13.96 19.94 7.91
CA GLN A 498 12.64 19.34 7.92
C GLN A 498 12.02 19.35 6.51
N ILE A 499 11.63 18.19 5.99
CA ILE A 499 10.80 18.13 4.77
C ILE A 499 9.32 18.31 5.14
N SER A 500 8.74 19.36 4.59
CA SER A 500 7.32 19.72 4.70
C SER A 500 6.67 19.76 3.32
N THR A 501 5.48 20.35 3.20
CA THR A 501 4.71 20.44 1.96
C THR A 501 4.16 21.85 1.76
N THR A 502 4.04 22.31 0.51
CA THR A 502 3.33 23.57 0.20
C THR A 502 1.85 23.50 0.55
N SER A 503 1.27 22.30 0.72
CA SER A 503 -0.12 22.12 1.15
C SER A 503 -0.42 22.64 2.56
N VAL A 504 0.59 23.00 3.37
CA VAL A 504 0.37 23.74 4.64
C VAL A 504 -0.23 25.14 4.42
N ALA A 505 -0.32 25.59 3.16
CA ALA A 505 -1.15 26.72 2.76
C ALA A 505 -2.61 26.55 3.21
N GLY A 506 -3.10 25.30 3.32
CA GLY A 506 -4.45 25.01 3.79
C GLY A 506 -5.53 25.48 2.81
N MET A 507 -6.72 25.72 3.36
CA MET A 507 -7.86 26.23 2.60
C MET A 507 -8.32 27.58 3.11
N SER A 508 -8.90 28.37 2.20
CA SER A 508 -9.83 29.44 2.54
C SER A 508 -11.20 28.81 2.75
N VAL A 509 -11.85 29.07 3.88
CA VAL A 509 -13.24 28.66 4.14
C VAL A 509 -14.05 29.92 4.39
N GLU A 510 -15.12 30.12 3.63
CA GLU A 510 -15.94 31.35 3.71
C GLU A 510 -15.11 32.64 3.52
N ASN A 511 -14.06 32.58 2.66
CA ASN A 511 -13.12 33.68 2.41
C ASN A 511 -12.30 34.10 3.66
N GLU A 512 -12.09 33.17 4.59
CA GLU A 512 -11.19 33.30 5.73
C GLU A 512 -10.11 32.20 5.70
N PRO A 513 -8.82 32.54 5.46
CA PRO A 513 -8.32 33.85 5.01
C PRO A 513 -8.82 34.15 3.58
N PRO A 514 -8.65 35.38 3.06
CA PRO A 514 -9.07 35.74 1.70
C PRO A 514 -8.59 34.73 0.65
N GLU A 515 -9.45 34.38 -0.32
CA GLU A 515 -9.16 33.37 -1.35
C GLU A 515 -7.90 33.70 -2.18
N ASP A 516 -7.49 34.96 -2.26
CA ASP A 516 -6.28 35.44 -2.94
C ASP A 516 -5.01 35.46 -2.07
N THR A 517 -5.09 34.94 -0.84
CA THR A 517 -3.93 34.81 0.05
C THR A 517 -2.95 33.79 -0.52
N VAL A 518 -1.68 34.21 -0.67
CA VAL A 518 -0.62 33.34 -1.20
C VAL A 518 0.38 33.00 -0.09
N LEU A 519 0.60 31.71 0.17
CA LEU A 519 1.63 31.25 1.10
C LEU A 519 3.01 31.64 0.59
N THR A 520 3.74 32.43 1.38
CA THR A 520 5.15 32.77 1.14
C THR A 520 6.08 32.07 2.12
N GLU A 521 7.37 32.09 1.84
CA GLU A 521 8.41 31.56 2.73
C GLU A 521 8.59 32.36 4.04
N GLN A 522 7.80 33.42 4.28
CA GLN A 522 7.79 34.20 5.54
C GLN A 522 6.54 33.96 6.38
N MET A 523 5.67 33.04 5.96
CA MET A 523 4.38 32.77 6.59
C MET A 523 4.35 31.36 7.19
N LEU A 524 3.72 31.21 8.36
CA LEU A 524 3.36 29.92 8.95
C LEU A 524 1.84 29.83 9.15
N TYR A 525 1.30 30.62 10.08
CA TYR A 525 -0.13 30.68 10.38
C TYR A 525 -0.69 32.07 10.04
N PHE A 526 -1.79 32.09 9.31
CA PHE A 526 -2.47 33.28 8.85
C PHE A 526 -4.00 33.07 8.79
N GLY A 527 -4.49 32.12 9.60
CA GLY A 527 -5.91 31.80 9.71
C GLY A 527 -6.41 30.74 8.72
N GLN A 528 -5.51 30.07 7.99
CA GLN A 528 -5.90 29.01 7.06
C GLN A 528 -6.55 27.82 7.78
N ASN A 529 -7.55 27.21 7.13
CA ASN A 529 -8.15 25.97 7.60
C ASN A 529 -7.22 24.78 7.33
N LEU A 530 -7.09 23.89 8.33
CA LEU A 530 -6.16 22.76 8.34
C LEU A 530 -6.85 21.41 8.60
N ASP A 531 -8.11 21.25 8.19
CA ASP A 531 -8.95 20.07 8.52
C ASP A 531 -8.36 18.71 8.12
N ASN A 532 -7.44 18.70 7.16
CA ASN A 532 -6.75 17.49 6.73
C ASN A 532 -5.66 17.09 7.76
N LYS A 533 -5.84 15.94 8.42
CA LYS A 533 -4.90 15.40 9.43
C LYS A 533 -3.43 15.35 8.96
N TYR A 534 -3.17 15.02 7.70
CA TYR A 534 -1.80 15.06 7.16
C TYR A 534 -1.26 16.48 7.10
N ILE A 535 -2.03 17.43 6.54
CA ILE A 535 -1.65 18.85 6.43
C ILE A 535 -1.42 19.42 7.83
N HIS A 536 -2.34 19.19 8.77
CA HIS A 536 -2.22 19.61 10.15
C HIS A 536 -0.96 19.05 10.82
N SER A 537 -0.66 17.76 10.65
CA SER A 537 0.56 17.16 11.22
C SER A 537 1.86 17.79 10.66
N LYS A 538 1.86 18.19 9.38
CA LYS A 538 2.99 18.90 8.76
C LYS A 538 3.11 20.33 9.25
N PHE A 539 1.99 21.02 9.40
CA PHE A 539 1.95 22.34 10.02
C PHE A 539 2.50 22.31 11.46
N LEU A 540 2.08 21.35 12.29
CA LEU A 540 2.58 21.17 13.65
C LEU A 540 4.10 20.90 13.68
N ALA A 541 4.60 20.10 12.74
CA ALA A 541 6.04 19.87 12.59
C ALA A 541 6.81 21.14 12.24
N GLU A 542 6.27 22.00 11.37
CA GLU A 542 6.86 23.31 11.07
C GLU A 542 6.85 24.23 12.28
N ARG A 543 5.73 24.31 13.01
CA ARG A 543 5.61 25.09 14.24
C ARG A 543 6.66 24.67 15.27
N LEU A 544 6.77 23.37 15.56
CA LEU A 544 7.78 22.83 16.47
C LEU A 544 9.21 23.16 16.03
N THR A 545 9.47 23.08 14.73
CA THR A 545 10.79 23.40 14.17
C THR A 545 11.12 24.88 14.37
N LEU A 546 10.19 25.78 14.05
CA LEU A 546 10.37 27.23 14.19
C LEU A 546 10.43 27.66 15.67
N ASP A 547 9.70 26.99 16.56
CA ASP A 547 9.82 27.18 18.00
C ASP A 547 11.20 26.80 18.53
N ALA A 548 11.74 25.67 18.08
CA ALA A 548 13.09 25.25 18.45
C ALA A 548 14.14 26.26 17.96
N VAL A 549 13.95 26.87 16.79
CA VAL A 549 14.81 27.97 16.32
C VAL A 549 14.66 29.19 17.21
N ALA A 550 13.42 29.69 17.40
CA ALA A 550 13.14 30.95 18.07
C ALA A 550 13.48 30.92 19.58
N ARG A 551 13.23 29.80 20.24
CA ARG A 551 13.27 29.70 21.70
C ARG A 551 14.44 28.86 22.23
N ARG A 552 14.98 27.93 21.44
CA ARG A 552 16.09 27.04 21.83
C ARG A 552 17.37 27.25 21.02
N GLY A 553 17.35 28.12 20.00
CA GLY A 553 18.53 28.42 19.18
C GLY A 553 18.99 27.27 18.28
N VAL A 554 18.10 26.33 17.95
CA VAL A 554 18.43 25.23 17.02
C VAL A 554 18.65 25.78 15.61
N ASP A 555 19.71 25.37 14.91
CA ASP A 555 19.92 25.68 13.49
C ASP A 555 19.03 24.78 12.64
N ALA A 556 17.84 25.26 12.28
CA ALA A 556 16.87 24.47 11.52
C ALA A 556 16.36 25.18 10.26
N LYS A 557 16.03 24.36 9.25
CA LYS A 557 15.44 24.79 7.98
C LYS A 557 14.24 23.91 7.63
N ILE A 558 13.25 24.49 6.95
CA ILE A 558 12.04 23.84 6.47
C ILE A 558 12.02 23.89 4.94
N MET A 559 11.78 22.75 4.32
CA MET A 559 11.70 22.56 2.87
C MET A 559 10.27 22.14 2.51
N ARG A 560 9.41 23.08 2.11
CA ARG A 560 8.04 22.81 1.67
C ARG A 560 8.06 22.36 0.21
N VAL A 561 8.08 21.04 -0.02
CA VAL A 561 8.02 20.48 -1.38
C VAL A 561 6.58 20.49 -1.91
N GLY A 562 6.43 20.60 -3.22
CA GLY A 562 5.14 20.55 -3.89
C GLY A 562 4.83 19.15 -4.40
N ASN A 563 4.26 19.07 -5.60
CA ASN A 563 3.92 17.81 -6.23
C ASN A 563 5.17 17.12 -6.78
N LEU A 564 5.70 16.15 -6.02
CA LEU A 564 6.88 15.37 -6.40
C LEU A 564 6.55 14.44 -7.57
N MET A 565 7.11 14.76 -8.73
CA MET A 565 6.90 14.04 -9.97
C MET A 565 8.13 13.23 -10.39
N ALA A 566 7.97 12.47 -11.47
CA ALA A 566 9.01 11.62 -12.03
C ALA A 566 10.32 12.36 -12.28
N ARG A 567 11.43 11.61 -12.23
CA ARG A 567 12.77 12.16 -12.42
C ARG A 567 12.89 12.89 -13.75
N GLN A 568 13.64 13.99 -13.73
CA GLN A 568 14.00 14.71 -14.93
C GLN A 568 14.88 13.86 -15.85
N ASP A 569 15.82 13.10 -15.28
CA ASP A 569 16.82 12.32 -16.03
C ASP A 569 16.17 11.33 -17.02
N ASP A 570 15.23 10.51 -16.57
CA ASP A 570 14.72 9.34 -17.29
C ASP A 570 13.19 9.16 -17.23
N GLY A 571 12.48 9.95 -16.43
CA GLY A 571 11.04 9.84 -16.26
C GLY A 571 10.59 8.71 -15.33
N GLU A 572 11.50 8.06 -14.61
CA GLU A 572 11.11 7.03 -13.64
C GLU A 572 10.33 7.65 -12.47
N PHE A 573 9.31 6.93 -12.01
CA PHE A 573 8.38 7.36 -10.98
C PHE A 573 8.38 6.42 -9.78
N GLN A 574 7.70 6.84 -8.70
CA GLN A 574 7.69 6.09 -7.45
C GLN A 574 7.10 4.68 -7.59
N ILE A 575 7.65 3.70 -6.86
CA ILE A 575 7.18 2.30 -6.81
C ILE A 575 5.67 2.22 -6.51
N ASN A 576 5.19 3.05 -5.59
CA ASN A 576 3.77 3.10 -5.20
C ASN A 576 3.00 4.12 -6.04
N PHE A 577 3.15 4.09 -7.36
CA PHE A 577 2.51 5.05 -8.28
C PHE A 577 0.97 5.04 -8.18
N ASN A 578 0.36 3.89 -7.86
CA ASN A 578 -1.09 3.74 -7.71
C ASN A 578 -1.70 4.55 -6.54
N THR A 579 -0.88 5.04 -5.60
CA THR A 579 -1.35 5.85 -4.47
C THR A 579 -1.11 7.35 -4.66
N ASN A 580 -0.55 7.78 -5.79
CA ASN A 580 -0.37 9.19 -6.09
C ASN A 580 -1.70 9.80 -6.57
N SER A 581 -2.17 10.86 -5.91
CA SER A 581 -3.45 11.51 -6.22
C SER A 581 -3.48 12.11 -7.61
N PHE A 582 -2.43 12.81 -8.03
CA PHE A 582 -2.35 13.44 -9.35
C PHE A 582 -2.45 12.43 -10.49
N VAL A 583 -1.64 11.36 -10.48
CA VAL A 583 -1.72 10.33 -11.52
C VAL A 583 -3.03 9.52 -11.41
N GLY A 584 -3.55 9.36 -10.19
CA GLY A 584 -4.89 8.80 -9.94
C GLY A 584 -6.01 9.62 -10.59
N THR A 585 -5.94 10.95 -10.53
CA THR A 585 -6.88 11.87 -11.20
C THR A 585 -6.81 11.73 -12.71
N LEU A 586 -5.60 11.65 -13.30
CA LEU A 586 -5.44 11.39 -14.73
C LEU A 586 -6.05 10.04 -15.15
N ARG A 587 -5.86 9.00 -14.34
CA ARG A 587 -6.49 7.69 -14.55
C ARG A 587 -8.02 7.77 -14.47
N ALA A 588 -8.55 8.53 -13.52
CA ALA A 588 -9.99 8.71 -13.38
C ALA A 588 -10.59 9.38 -14.62
N TYR A 589 -9.99 10.46 -15.13
CA TYR A 589 -10.41 11.08 -16.40
C TYR A 589 -10.30 10.11 -17.58
N TYR A 590 -9.23 9.31 -17.65
CA TYR A 590 -9.08 8.28 -18.67
C TYR A 590 -10.20 7.23 -18.62
N ARG A 591 -10.57 6.77 -17.42
CA ARG A 591 -11.64 5.78 -17.23
C ARG A 591 -13.03 6.34 -17.51
N ILE A 592 -13.28 7.62 -17.22
CA ILE A 592 -14.50 8.32 -17.65
C ILE A 592 -14.49 8.54 -19.17
N GLY A 593 -13.30 8.68 -19.75
CA GLY A 593 -13.07 9.01 -21.15
C GLY A 593 -13.26 10.50 -21.47
N LYS A 594 -13.52 11.33 -20.45
CA LYS A 594 -13.84 12.75 -20.58
C LYS A 594 -13.18 13.61 -19.51
N ILE A 595 -12.95 14.87 -19.83
CA ILE A 595 -12.46 15.92 -18.94
C ILE A 595 -13.19 17.24 -19.25
N PRO A 596 -13.61 18.04 -18.26
CA PRO A 596 -14.27 19.33 -18.53
C PRO A 596 -13.26 20.37 -19.05
N PHE A 597 -13.70 21.31 -19.88
CA PHE A 597 -12.84 22.37 -20.43
C PHE A 597 -12.21 23.23 -19.34
N GLU A 598 -12.93 23.49 -18.26
CA GLU A 598 -12.48 24.24 -17.09
C GLU A 598 -11.22 23.61 -16.47
N ALA A 599 -11.19 22.28 -16.34
CA ALA A 599 -10.06 21.56 -15.78
C ALA A 599 -8.80 21.64 -16.67
N LEU A 600 -8.93 21.86 -17.97
CA LEU A 600 -7.76 21.98 -18.87
C LEU A 600 -6.93 23.23 -18.59
N GLY A 601 -7.56 24.29 -18.06
CA GLY A 601 -6.91 25.55 -17.71
C GLY A 601 -6.26 25.54 -16.33
N GLU A 602 -6.43 24.46 -15.55
CA GLU A 602 -5.80 24.33 -14.24
C GLU A 602 -4.29 24.13 -14.35
N SER A 603 -3.56 24.69 -13.40
CA SER A 603 -2.12 24.51 -13.27
C SER A 603 -1.78 23.06 -12.89
N ALA A 604 -0.79 22.50 -13.57
CA ALA A 604 -0.24 21.20 -13.27
C ALA A 604 1.21 21.36 -12.81
N GLU A 605 1.44 21.32 -11.50
CA GLU A 605 2.78 21.43 -10.93
C GLU A 605 3.54 20.11 -11.16
N PHE A 606 4.63 20.17 -11.92
CA PHE A 606 5.58 19.06 -12.07
C PHE A 606 6.91 19.44 -11.45
N THR A 607 7.15 18.94 -10.24
CA THR A 607 8.41 19.13 -9.52
C THR A 607 9.21 17.82 -9.55
N PRO A 608 10.20 17.64 -10.47
CA PRO A 608 10.93 16.39 -10.59
C PRO A 608 11.72 16.07 -9.32
N VAL A 609 11.60 14.84 -8.83
CA VAL A 609 12.15 14.43 -7.52
C VAL A 609 13.67 14.54 -7.42
N ASP A 610 14.41 14.28 -8.50
CA ASP A 610 15.87 14.39 -8.59
C ASP A 610 16.33 15.86 -8.54
N SER A 611 15.62 16.73 -9.25
CA SER A 611 15.84 18.18 -9.21
C SER A 611 15.49 18.74 -7.83
N THR A 612 14.44 18.23 -7.19
CA THR A 612 14.06 18.60 -5.82
C THR A 612 15.12 18.19 -4.81
N ALA A 613 15.64 16.97 -4.90
CA ALA A 613 16.72 16.49 -4.04
C ALA A 613 17.96 17.38 -4.15
N ARG A 614 18.38 17.73 -5.37
CA ARG A 614 19.48 18.69 -5.60
C ARG A 614 19.18 20.07 -5.00
N ALA A 615 17.99 20.61 -5.24
CA ALA A 615 17.58 21.90 -4.69
C ALA A 615 17.63 21.90 -3.15
N ILE A 616 17.15 20.84 -2.50
CA ILE A 616 17.21 20.68 -1.04
C ILE A 616 18.66 20.67 -0.55
N LEU A 617 19.57 19.96 -1.21
CA LEU A 617 20.99 19.95 -0.82
C LEU A 617 21.63 21.35 -0.96
N HIS A 618 21.32 22.10 -2.03
CA HIS A 618 21.76 23.48 -2.18
C HIS A 618 21.21 24.41 -1.09
N LEU A 619 19.89 24.37 -0.87
CA LEU A 619 19.21 25.22 0.11
C LEU A 619 19.63 24.89 1.54
N SER A 620 19.93 23.63 1.82
CA SER A 620 20.40 23.19 3.13
C SER A 620 21.70 23.88 3.54
N ARG A 621 22.54 24.32 2.59
CA ARG A 621 23.80 25.04 2.84
C ARG A 621 23.65 26.52 3.16
N THR A 622 22.47 27.10 2.92
CA THR A 622 22.24 28.55 3.05
C THR A 622 22.49 29.05 4.48
N PRO A 623 22.71 30.36 4.68
CA PRO A 623 22.90 30.96 6.01
C PRO A 623 21.80 30.58 7.01
N ALA A 624 22.10 30.59 8.31
CA ALA A 624 21.15 30.18 9.36
C ALA A 624 19.84 30.98 9.36
N GLN A 625 19.91 32.25 8.94
CA GLN A 625 18.76 33.15 8.85
C GLN A 625 17.79 32.78 7.72
N CYS A 626 18.24 32.03 6.72
CA CYS A 626 17.41 31.53 5.64
C CYS A 626 16.78 30.21 6.09
N ARG A 627 15.53 30.25 6.55
CA ARG A 627 14.92 29.16 7.34
C ARG A 627 13.86 28.38 6.60
N VAL A 628 13.04 29.01 5.76
CA VAL A 628 11.94 28.35 5.08
C VAL A 628 12.10 28.50 3.58
N PHE A 629 11.87 27.41 2.85
CA PHE A 629 12.00 27.36 1.40
C PHE A 629 10.84 26.58 0.79
N HIS A 630 10.46 26.96 -0.42
CA HIS A 630 9.52 26.26 -1.29
C HIS A 630 10.31 25.67 -2.49
N PRO A 631 11.02 24.54 -2.33
CA PRO A 631 11.72 23.87 -3.43
C PRO A 631 10.72 23.18 -4.37
N THR A 632 9.97 23.98 -5.12
CA THR A 632 9.02 23.56 -6.16
C THR A 632 9.46 24.08 -7.51
N ASN A 633 9.04 23.44 -8.60
CA ASN A 633 9.38 23.89 -9.94
C ASN A 633 8.64 25.19 -10.28
N ASN A 634 9.38 26.25 -10.64
CA ASN A 634 8.80 27.54 -10.98
C ASN A 634 8.27 27.61 -12.44
N HIS A 635 8.45 26.55 -13.23
CA HIS A 635 7.89 26.47 -14.58
C HIS A 635 6.51 25.83 -14.53
N ASN A 636 5.48 26.62 -14.81
CA ASN A 636 4.11 26.15 -14.79
C ASN A 636 3.69 25.57 -16.16
N ILE A 637 2.95 24.47 -16.14
CA ILE A 637 2.26 23.92 -17.32
C ILE A 637 0.79 23.69 -16.95
N PHE A 638 -0.05 23.44 -17.94
CA PHE A 638 -1.48 23.25 -17.72
C PHE A 638 -1.88 21.79 -17.84
N ILE A 639 -2.99 21.40 -17.22
CA ILE A 639 -3.57 20.07 -17.40
C ILE A 639 -3.81 19.78 -18.89
N GLY A 640 -4.18 20.79 -19.70
CA GLY A 640 -4.26 20.66 -21.16
C GLY A 640 -2.99 20.15 -21.83
N ASP A 641 -1.80 20.58 -21.37
CA ASP A 641 -0.52 20.10 -21.90
C ASP A 641 -0.29 18.62 -21.55
N VAL A 642 -0.70 18.20 -20.35
CA VAL A 642 -0.62 16.83 -19.86
C VAL A 642 -1.55 15.91 -20.65
N ILE A 643 -2.80 16.33 -20.86
CA ILE A 643 -3.79 15.60 -21.66
C ILE A 643 -3.34 15.47 -23.12
N TRP A 644 -2.73 16.52 -23.67
CA TRP A 644 -2.14 16.46 -25.00
C TRP A 644 -0.99 15.44 -25.06
N ALA A 645 -0.10 15.44 -24.07
CA ALA A 645 0.99 14.46 -23.98
C ALA A 645 0.46 13.02 -23.88
N LEU A 646 -0.56 12.77 -23.04
CA LEU A 646 -1.24 11.47 -22.94
C LEU A 646 -1.78 10.99 -24.31
N LYS A 647 -2.41 11.90 -25.06
CA LYS A 647 -2.94 11.60 -26.39
C LYS A 647 -1.85 11.16 -27.36
N GLN A 648 -0.66 11.77 -27.31
CA GLN A 648 0.48 11.37 -28.15
C GLN A 648 0.99 9.96 -27.81
N HIS A 649 0.71 9.48 -26.60
CA HIS A 649 1.06 8.13 -26.13
C HIS A 649 -0.11 7.13 -26.23
N GLY A 650 -1.15 7.45 -27.01
CA GLY A 650 -2.28 6.53 -27.27
C GLY A 650 -3.35 6.52 -26.17
N ILE A 651 -3.23 7.39 -25.17
CA ILE A 651 -4.20 7.52 -24.07
C ILE A 651 -5.11 8.70 -24.40
N SER A 652 -6.31 8.42 -24.88
CA SER A 652 -7.25 9.45 -25.35
C SER A 652 -8.27 9.83 -24.27
N ILE A 653 -8.32 11.11 -23.92
CA ILE A 653 -9.33 11.71 -23.03
C ILE A 653 -9.98 12.84 -23.81
N THR A 654 -11.31 12.88 -23.86
CA THR A 654 -12.05 13.84 -24.69
C THR A 654 -12.47 15.06 -23.86
N PRO A 655 -12.03 16.28 -24.20
CA PRO A 655 -12.57 17.51 -23.61
C PRO A 655 -14.07 17.65 -23.87
N CYS A 656 -14.83 18.12 -22.89
CA CYS A 656 -16.27 18.33 -22.99
C CYS A 656 -16.76 19.48 -22.08
N GLU A 657 -18.03 19.88 -22.27
CA GLU A 657 -18.71 20.83 -21.37
C GLU A 657 -18.98 20.19 -19.99
N MET A 658 -19.04 21.02 -18.93
CA MET A 658 -19.23 20.54 -17.56
C MET A 658 -20.48 19.65 -17.39
N ASP A 659 -21.63 20.04 -17.95
CA ASP A 659 -22.86 19.25 -17.92
C ASP A 659 -22.71 17.85 -18.55
N GLU A 660 -21.85 17.73 -19.57
CA GLU A 660 -21.56 16.46 -20.23
C GLU A 660 -20.62 15.60 -19.39
N PHE A 661 -19.64 16.24 -18.74
CA PHE A 661 -18.75 15.59 -17.79
C PHE A 661 -19.52 15.05 -16.59
N GLU A 662 -20.39 15.85 -15.95
CA GLU A 662 -21.18 15.43 -14.78
C GLU A 662 -22.04 14.19 -15.07
N LYS A 663 -22.65 14.14 -16.27
CA LYS A 663 -23.41 12.95 -16.71
C LYS A 663 -22.52 11.72 -16.85
N ALA A 664 -21.35 11.86 -17.49
CA ALA A 664 -20.41 10.76 -17.66
C ALA A 664 -19.81 10.31 -16.31
N TYR A 665 -19.50 11.25 -15.43
CA TYR A 665 -19.01 11.02 -14.08
C TYR A 665 -20.06 10.28 -13.23
N SER A 666 -21.30 10.75 -13.23
CA SER A 666 -22.41 10.08 -12.53
C SER A 666 -22.62 8.65 -13.04
N GLN A 667 -22.62 8.43 -14.35
CA GLN A 667 -22.70 7.08 -14.92
C GLN A 667 -21.53 6.18 -14.48
N ALA A 668 -20.32 6.74 -14.42
CA ALA A 668 -19.13 6.01 -13.99
C ALA A 668 -19.17 5.68 -12.48
N LEU A 669 -19.74 6.54 -11.63
CA LEU A 669 -19.98 6.28 -10.20
C LEU A 669 -20.96 5.11 -9.97
N HIS A 670 -21.98 4.97 -10.82
CA HIS A 670 -22.94 3.86 -10.73
C HIS A 670 -22.39 2.53 -11.27
N ASN A 671 -21.17 2.53 -11.84
CA ASN A 671 -20.47 1.32 -12.25
C ASN A 671 -19.53 0.85 -11.11
N PRO A 672 -19.82 -0.28 -10.44
CA PRO A 672 -19.05 -0.74 -9.28
C PRO A 672 -17.56 -0.99 -9.57
N ASN A 673 -17.19 -1.25 -10.83
CA ASN A 673 -15.80 -1.46 -11.24
C ASN A 673 -15.04 -0.14 -11.43
N LEU A 674 -15.72 0.91 -11.87
CA LEU A 674 -15.12 2.23 -12.12
C LEU A 674 -15.10 3.10 -10.87
N ALA A 675 -16.12 3.00 -10.00
CA ALA A 675 -16.25 3.81 -8.79
C ALA A 675 -15.00 3.82 -7.89
N ARG A 676 -14.27 2.69 -7.80
CA ARG A 676 -13.01 2.60 -7.04
C ARG A 676 -11.88 3.46 -7.63
N GLU A 677 -11.85 3.61 -8.95
CA GLU A 677 -10.82 4.36 -9.68
C GLU A 677 -11.14 5.87 -9.74
N LEU A 678 -12.36 6.26 -9.36
CA LEU A 678 -12.81 7.66 -9.29
C LEU A 678 -12.56 8.32 -7.93
N ALA A 679 -12.10 7.56 -6.93
CA ALA A 679 -11.83 8.06 -5.58
C ALA A 679 -10.96 9.34 -5.53
N PRO A 680 -9.92 9.50 -6.39
CA PRO A 680 -9.14 10.74 -6.42
C PRO A 680 -9.94 11.98 -6.85
N LEU A 681 -10.95 11.83 -7.72
CA LEU A 681 -11.85 12.93 -8.13
C LEU A 681 -12.85 13.30 -7.03
N ILE A 682 -13.29 12.30 -6.24
CA ILE A 682 -14.21 12.51 -5.11
C ILE A 682 -13.55 13.30 -3.98
N ALA A 683 -12.26 13.01 -3.70
CA ALA A 683 -11.52 13.64 -2.61
C ALA A 683 -11.33 15.17 -2.77
N TYR A 684 -11.46 15.69 -3.99
CA TYR A 684 -11.28 17.12 -4.29
C TYR A 684 -12.59 17.90 -4.41
N SER A 685 -13.75 17.26 -4.60
CA SER A 685 -15.01 18.00 -4.76
C SER A 685 -15.62 18.47 -3.44
N ASN A 686 -15.37 17.78 -2.31
CA ASN A 686 -16.15 17.98 -1.08
C ASN A 686 -15.28 18.04 0.20
N MET A 687 -14.25 18.90 0.28
CA MET A 687 -13.49 19.08 1.54
C MET A 687 -14.13 20.08 2.54
N ALA A 688 -15.27 20.70 2.21
CA ALA A 688 -15.80 21.83 3.00
C ALA A 688 -17.13 21.59 3.72
N GLY A 689 -17.82 20.47 3.45
CA GLY A 689 -19.16 20.18 3.99
C GLY A 689 -20.15 21.34 3.78
N ASN A 690 -20.83 21.42 2.63
CA ASN A 690 -21.76 22.51 2.27
C ASN A 690 -21.25 23.98 2.35
N ARG A 691 -20.04 24.25 2.87
CA ARG A 691 -19.41 25.59 2.93
C ARG A 691 -18.58 25.86 1.68
N ARG A 692 -18.39 27.13 1.33
CA ARG A 692 -17.51 27.50 0.22
C ARG A 692 -16.06 27.42 0.69
N ALA A 693 -15.26 26.55 0.06
CA ALA A 693 -13.82 26.49 0.31
C ALA A 693 -13.01 26.44 -0.99
N SER A 694 -11.80 26.99 -0.93
CA SER A 694 -10.82 26.94 -2.00
C SER A 694 -9.43 26.64 -1.43
N SER A 695 -8.61 25.89 -2.17
CA SER A 695 -7.21 25.68 -1.80
C SER A 695 -6.43 26.97 -2.01
N LEU A 696 -5.59 27.33 -1.03
CA LEU A 696 -4.75 28.52 -1.11
C LEU A 696 -3.46 28.22 -1.89
N GLU A 697 -3.05 29.17 -2.72
CA GLU A 697 -1.84 29.04 -3.54
C GLU A 697 -0.56 29.28 -2.73
N SER A 698 0.58 28.88 -3.29
CA SER A 698 1.89 29.17 -2.74
C SER A 698 2.82 29.72 -3.82
N THR A 699 3.74 30.60 -3.44
CA THR A 699 4.77 31.13 -4.35
C THR A 699 6.14 30.67 -3.92
N ASN A 700 7.03 30.38 -4.88
CA ASN A 700 8.42 29.99 -4.60
C ASN A 700 9.42 31.05 -5.05
N THR A 701 8.97 32.30 -5.20
CA THR A 701 9.77 33.38 -5.80
C THR A 701 11.04 33.67 -5.01
N TYR A 702 10.97 33.63 -3.67
CA TYR A 702 12.13 33.81 -2.81
C TYR A 702 13.12 32.66 -2.97
N THR A 703 12.64 31.42 -2.88
CA THR A 703 13.46 30.21 -3.01
C THR A 703 14.14 30.13 -4.37
N THR A 704 13.40 30.38 -5.45
CA THR A 704 13.91 30.35 -6.84
C THR A 704 15.02 31.37 -7.04
N GLN A 705 14.86 32.58 -6.49
CA GLN A 705 15.90 33.61 -6.56
C GLN A 705 17.20 33.20 -5.85
N MET A 706 17.10 32.47 -4.74
CA MET A 706 18.28 31.92 -4.05
C MET A 706 18.91 30.78 -4.84
N LEU A 707 18.11 29.85 -5.35
CA LEU A 707 18.59 28.74 -6.18
C LEU A 707 19.37 29.25 -7.40
N TYR A 708 18.90 30.29 -8.08
CA TYR A 708 19.65 30.92 -9.18
C TYR A 708 21.01 31.47 -8.74
N ARG A 709 21.10 32.09 -7.55
CA ARG A 709 22.38 32.57 -6.99
C ARG A 709 23.30 31.43 -6.56
N LEU A 710 22.74 30.26 -6.26
CA LEU A 710 23.45 29.01 -5.97
C LEU A 710 23.79 28.21 -7.24
N GLY A 711 23.49 28.74 -8.43
CA GLY A 711 23.77 28.09 -9.71
C GLY A 711 22.81 26.95 -10.09
N PHE A 712 21.67 26.85 -9.42
CA PHE A 712 20.64 25.86 -9.71
C PHE A 712 19.51 26.48 -10.54
N THR A 713 19.03 25.76 -11.55
CA THR A 713 17.83 26.10 -12.31
C THR A 713 16.89 24.91 -12.37
N TRP A 714 15.58 25.16 -12.28
CA TRP A 714 14.60 24.11 -12.49
C TRP A 714 14.52 23.72 -13.97
N PRO A 715 14.38 22.41 -14.27
CA PRO A 715 14.11 21.98 -15.62
C PRO A 715 12.69 22.38 -16.05
N VAL A 716 12.56 22.78 -17.31
CA VAL A 716 11.24 23.05 -17.90
C VAL A 716 10.54 21.70 -18.16
N PRO A 717 9.34 21.45 -17.59
CA PRO A 717 8.60 20.21 -17.79
C PRO A 717 7.89 20.20 -19.16
N GLY A 718 8.66 20.40 -20.23
CA GLY A 718 8.17 20.44 -21.60
C GLY A 718 7.86 19.04 -22.17
N GLN A 719 7.51 19.01 -23.46
CA GLN A 719 7.09 17.78 -24.18
C GLN A 719 8.06 16.60 -24.00
N GLY A 720 9.37 16.85 -24.02
CA GLY A 720 10.37 15.78 -23.84
C GLY A 720 10.34 15.14 -22.44
N TYR A 721 10.09 15.93 -21.40
CA TYR A 721 9.94 15.43 -20.03
C TYR A 721 8.61 14.67 -19.87
N LEU A 722 7.50 15.26 -20.32
CA LEU A 722 6.20 14.62 -20.30
C LEU A 722 6.21 13.29 -21.08
N GLY A 723 6.87 13.23 -22.23
CA GLY A 723 6.99 11.99 -23.01
C GLY A 723 7.74 10.88 -22.27
N ARG A 724 8.83 11.20 -21.54
CA ARG A 724 9.52 10.22 -20.69
C ARG A 724 8.63 9.73 -19.55
N PHE A 725 7.95 10.65 -18.87
CA PHE A 725 7.01 10.32 -17.79
C PHE A 725 5.86 9.43 -18.28
N MET A 726 5.22 9.77 -19.41
CA MET A 726 4.14 8.95 -19.99
C MET A 726 4.64 7.59 -20.47
N GLY A 727 5.86 7.53 -21.02
CA GLY A 727 6.53 6.29 -21.37
C GLY A 727 6.71 5.38 -20.15
N ALA A 728 7.19 5.93 -19.03
CA ALA A 728 7.34 5.19 -17.78
C ALA A 728 6.00 4.67 -17.23
N LEU A 729 4.95 5.51 -17.21
CA LEU A 729 3.61 5.09 -16.78
C LEU A 729 3.02 3.99 -17.67
N SER A 730 3.22 4.09 -18.99
CA SER A 730 2.74 3.09 -19.94
C SER A 730 3.49 1.77 -19.79
N GLY A 731 4.81 1.81 -19.57
CA GLY A 731 5.61 0.60 -19.32
C GLY A 731 5.21 -0.15 -18.04
N LEU A 732 4.58 0.55 -17.09
CA LEU A 732 4.02 -0.02 -15.86
C LEU A 732 2.57 -0.53 -16.03
N GLY A 733 1.97 -0.39 -17.21
CA GLY A 733 0.56 -0.73 -17.46
C GLY A 733 -0.41 0.09 -16.61
N PHE A 734 -0.06 1.34 -16.27
CA PHE A 734 -0.82 2.12 -15.29
C PHE A 734 -2.25 2.43 -15.72
N PHE A 735 -2.44 2.68 -17.02
CA PHE A 735 -3.74 2.98 -17.61
C PHE A 735 -4.52 1.74 -18.06
N ASP A 736 -3.90 0.55 -18.05
CA ASP A 736 -4.54 -0.68 -18.51
C ASP A 736 -5.64 -1.19 -17.56
#